data_AF-A0A7L5A8V7-F1
#
_entry.id   AF-A0A7L5A8V7-F1
#
_cell.length_a   1.000
_cell.length_b   1.000
_cell.length_c   1.000
_cell.angle_alpha   90.00
_cell.angle_beta   90.00
_cell.angle_gamma   90.00
#
_symmetry.space_group_name_H-M   'P 1'
#
loop_
_entity.id
_entity.type
_entity.pdbx_description
1 polymer ?
#
loop_
_entity_poly.entity_id
_entity_poly.type
_entity_poly.pdbx_seq_one_letter_code
_entity_poly.pdbx_strand_id
1 'polypeptide(L)'
;MTNRRILIANHDQRVSNELSSFLRRSGYDVSLACNSDDAIRVAKNDPALLIIDPVMPGLSGLEAANHIFAATGCKVLFLTDLAGDEDFQALVDGLVRDGIDCAAFATNRPNADLVAYIQAAIGVGSPAEPLTTSSSTQSPERPPDRSEGANDVAPTGQIQASPYTPLFAVANAKVYQSNAFRLTGLQVSATSREIKRAYQEFGMSKSLNRAWKPKCLISSAVEPDDDDLEAAFALISDPEKRLLQDFFWFWPDGAEDSAFASLAANDSALALAEWGRRSIGDDPRGIATHNLAVFSHLRALEGETSGISGQTISATTLWGDAFRHWQTVATNSRFWDHYIQRIKEMNDPRITPELARSMWRTLPEALLYINAQNAVKAGEKSEYAEAARQRQLMYSSGLGTEHADKALYRALTPLLEYLTLICQQATSKVDAAPEQGATVVESLRTAKTPILKTLNCLVGVNDQRRNDAHDQVARTIRGCLIDYVNKTDGWAVALPLFEDCMALAHSEELRARLAEEIGVVERKLAASGQGRPGASAGTRSQSSSRGDTRQASSAAQGTSKAVRRGYALGQVWRKLPKLGKMAVGMVVAILVIVILVLSSGGETNNTSDSSPASGTTLNTNPPVAPISIPDSSTDKGSTAGSNQASITSLREEIAQSKARLASLEGELQSLNSEMDDYKSKIDADKATLEHMESDNGAGVQIDQDEYERVRSRHNRNVRDFNADISRGHSLHSEYEDLLGETNTKIDNLNKMVNAQ
;
A
#
# COMPACT_ATOMS: atom_id res chain seq x y z
N MET A 1 27.76 34.04 -13.82
CA MET A 1 26.32 33.76 -13.75
C MET A 1 26.14 32.27 -13.95
N THR A 2 26.08 31.48 -12.87
CA THR A 2 25.97 30.02 -12.95
C THR A 2 24.50 29.64 -12.82
N ASN A 3 23.99 28.93 -13.83
CA ASN A 3 22.58 28.67 -14.08
C ASN A 3 22.01 27.68 -13.04
N ARG A 4 21.22 28.16 -12.07
CA ARG A 4 20.71 27.37 -10.93
C ARG A 4 19.35 26.73 -11.25
N ARG A 5 19.33 25.87 -12.27
CA ARG A 5 18.11 25.16 -12.70
C ARG A 5 17.80 24.03 -11.73
N ILE A 6 16.59 23.99 -11.19
CA ILE A 6 16.09 22.94 -10.31
C ILE A 6 15.00 22.18 -11.07
N LEU A 7 15.09 20.86 -11.10
CA LEU A 7 13.99 20.01 -11.57
C LEU A 7 13.25 19.46 -10.36
N ILE A 8 11.93 19.66 -10.31
CA ILE A 8 11.05 19.02 -9.33
C ILE A 8 10.28 17.91 -10.03
N ALA A 9 10.47 16.67 -9.58
CA ALA A 9 9.76 15.49 -10.05
C ALA A 9 8.88 14.95 -8.93
N ASN A 10 7.57 15.19 -9.01
CA ASN A 10 6.61 14.72 -8.03
C ASN A 10 5.25 14.49 -8.70
N HIS A 11 4.60 13.38 -8.38
CA HIS A 11 3.32 12.99 -8.95
C HIS A 11 2.16 13.88 -8.46
N ASP A 12 2.31 14.53 -7.32
CA ASP A 12 1.43 15.59 -6.83
C ASP A 12 1.83 16.94 -7.47
N GLN A 13 1.04 17.36 -8.46
CA GLN A 13 1.22 18.64 -9.14
C GLN A 13 1.04 19.84 -8.20
N ARG A 14 0.29 19.69 -7.11
CA ARG A 14 0.07 20.79 -6.15
C ARG A 14 1.33 21.05 -5.34
N VAL A 15 1.94 20.01 -4.80
CA VAL A 15 3.24 20.08 -4.09
C VAL A 15 4.30 20.67 -5.04
N SER A 16 4.34 20.18 -6.28
CA SER A 16 5.25 20.69 -7.31
C SER A 16 5.05 22.17 -7.60
N ASN A 17 3.80 22.63 -7.75
CA ASN A 17 3.48 24.02 -8.05
C ASN A 17 3.75 24.97 -6.88
N GLU A 18 3.45 24.53 -5.66
CA GLU A 18 3.74 25.31 -4.44
C GLU A 18 5.25 25.47 -4.24
N LEU A 19 5.99 24.37 -4.31
CA LEU A 19 7.44 24.36 -4.17
C LEU A 19 8.11 25.15 -5.30
N SER A 20 7.63 25.02 -6.54
CA SER A 20 8.11 25.82 -7.68
C SER A 20 7.90 27.31 -7.43
N SER A 21 6.70 27.70 -6.98
CA SER A 21 6.40 29.10 -6.66
C SER A 21 7.32 29.65 -5.58
N PHE A 22 7.62 28.83 -4.56
CA PHE A 22 8.52 29.21 -3.47
C PHE A 22 9.99 29.34 -3.92
N LEU A 23 10.49 28.39 -4.70
CA LEU A 23 11.87 28.40 -5.21
C LEU A 23 12.08 29.50 -6.27
N ARG A 24 11.10 29.75 -7.15
CA ARG A 24 11.17 30.87 -8.11
C ARG A 24 11.24 32.23 -7.42
N ARG A 25 10.45 32.44 -6.35
CA ARG A 25 10.56 33.66 -5.51
C ARG A 25 11.93 33.80 -4.86
N SER A 26 12.62 32.70 -4.62
CA SER A 26 13.97 32.65 -4.07
C SER A 26 15.08 32.76 -5.13
N GLY A 27 14.71 33.02 -6.40
CA GLY A 27 15.65 33.30 -7.49
C GLY A 27 16.13 32.08 -8.28
N TYR A 28 15.52 30.91 -8.11
CA TYR A 28 15.85 29.69 -8.86
C TYR A 28 15.01 29.58 -10.14
N ASP A 29 15.62 29.02 -11.20
CA ASP A 29 14.86 28.57 -12.36
C ASP A 29 14.38 27.15 -12.10
N VAL A 30 13.09 26.89 -12.26
CA VAL A 30 12.47 25.62 -11.85
C VAL A 30 11.80 24.97 -13.05
N SER A 31 12.03 23.69 -13.27
CA SER A 31 11.26 22.87 -14.21
C SER A 31 10.47 21.83 -13.42
N LEU A 32 9.30 21.45 -13.93
CA LEU A 32 8.40 20.49 -13.28
C LEU A 32 8.26 19.24 -14.13
N ALA A 33 8.17 18.10 -13.45
CA ALA A 33 7.82 16.81 -14.03
C ALA A 33 6.82 16.09 -13.12
N CYS A 34 5.77 15.52 -13.70
CA CYS A 34 4.69 14.86 -12.94
C CYS A 34 4.79 13.32 -12.90
N ASN A 35 5.78 12.75 -13.60
CA ASN A 35 6.08 11.32 -13.62
C ASN A 35 7.56 11.11 -13.98
N SER A 36 8.05 9.88 -13.87
CA SER A 36 9.47 9.57 -14.08
C SER A 36 9.93 9.73 -15.53
N ASP A 37 9.11 9.40 -16.52
CA ASP A 37 9.44 9.61 -17.94
C ASP A 37 9.61 11.09 -18.27
N ASP A 38 8.70 11.92 -17.76
CA ASP A 38 8.77 13.37 -17.91
C ASP A 38 10.00 13.95 -17.17
N ALA A 39 10.32 13.42 -15.99
CA ALA A 39 11.51 13.83 -15.24
C ALA A 39 12.80 13.54 -16.02
N ILE A 40 12.93 12.33 -16.58
CA ILE A 40 14.10 11.95 -17.40
C ILE A 40 14.17 12.80 -18.68
N ARG A 41 13.02 13.09 -19.31
CA ARG A 41 12.95 13.95 -20.50
C ARG A 41 13.37 15.39 -20.21
N VAL A 42 12.85 15.97 -19.12
CA VAL A 42 13.11 17.36 -18.71
C VAL A 42 14.54 17.51 -18.17
N ALA A 43 15.09 16.47 -17.54
CA ALA A 43 16.47 16.44 -17.05
C ALA A 43 17.53 16.62 -18.15
N LYS A 44 17.19 16.40 -19.42
CA LYS A 44 18.07 16.74 -20.57
C LYS A 44 18.43 18.21 -20.64
N ASN A 45 17.67 19.08 -19.97
CA ASN A 45 17.99 20.49 -19.81
C ASN A 45 19.03 20.75 -18.70
N ASP A 46 19.73 19.73 -18.21
CA ASP A 46 20.88 19.82 -17.31
C ASP A 46 20.60 20.64 -16.03
N PRO A 47 19.73 20.10 -15.14
CA PRO A 47 19.44 20.71 -13.84
C PRO A 47 20.65 20.61 -12.91
N ALA A 48 20.85 21.60 -12.05
CA ALA A 48 21.87 21.57 -11.00
C ALA A 48 21.41 20.78 -9.76
N LEU A 49 20.09 20.71 -9.53
CA LEU A 49 19.47 19.93 -8.45
C LEU A 49 18.19 19.27 -8.96
N LEU A 50 18.06 17.98 -8.70
CA LEU A 50 16.82 17.23 -8.80
C LEU A 50 16.18 17.11 -7.42
N ILE A 51 14.97 17.62 -7.25
CA ILE A 51 14.11 17.34 -6.09
C ILE A 51 13.09 16.31 -6.55
N ILE A 52 13.08 15.12 -5.96
CA ILE A 52 12.28 14.01 -6.45
C ILE A 52 11.55 13.29 -5.33
N ASP A 53 10.29 12.95 -5.56
CA ASP A 53 9.54 12.03 -4.70
C ASP A 53 10.06 10.61 -4.94
N PRO A 54 10.51 9.85 -3.92
CA PRO A 54 10.97 8.48 -4.09
C PRO A 54 9.87 7.53 -4.63
N VAL A 55 8.59 7.86 -4.45
CA VAL A 55 7.45 7.05 -4.91
C VAL A 55 6.70 7.81 -6.00
N MET A 56 6.79 7.32 -7.24
CA MET A 56 6.14 7.93 -8.39
C MET A 56 5.53 6.86 -9.31
N PRO A 57 4.45 7.17 -10.06
CA PRO A 57 3.94 6.31 -11.13
C PRO A 57 4.98 6.13 -12.25
N GLY A 58 5.13 4.90 -12.75
CA GLY A 58 6.15 4.53 -13.74
C GLY A 58 7.38 3.92 -13.08
N LEU A 59 8.59 4.31 -13.52
CA LEU A 59 9.82 4.06 -12.75
C LEU A 59 9.71 4.74 -11.39
N SER A 60 10.23 4.09 -10.34
CA SER A 60 10.28 4.69 -9.01
C SER A 60 11.14 5.94 -9.00
N GLY A 61 10.92 6.82 -8.03
CA GLY A 61 11.72 8.04 -7.89
C GLY A 61 13.20 7.75 -7.62
N LEU A 62 13.53 6.64 -6.96
CA LEU A 62 14.90 6.18 -6.77
C LEU A 62 15.56 5.76 -8.10
N GLU A 63 14.84 5.01 -8.93
CA GLU A 63 15.34 4.57 -10.24
C GLU A 63 15.48 5.77 -11.20
N ALA A 64 14.50 6.66 -11.22
CA ALA A 64 14.54 7.89 -12.01
C ALA A 64 15.67 8.81 -11.54
N ALA A 65 15.91 8.92 -10.23
CA ALA A 65 17.04 9.66 -9.68
C ALA A 65 18.38 9.09 -10.13
N ASN A 66 18.56 7.76 -10.10
CA ASN A 66 19.78 7.12 -10.56
C ASN A 66 20.01 7.36 -12.07
N HIS A 67 18.96 7.22 -12.90
CA HIS A 67 19.03 7.50 -14.33
C HIS A 67 19.40 8.95 -14.64
N ILE A 68 18.77 9.90 -13.94
CA ILE A 68 19.02 11.33 -14.13
C ILE A 68 20.43 11.68 -13.65
N PHE A 69 20.84 11.20 -12.47
CA PHE A 69 22.19 11.41 -11.94
C PHE A 69 23.27 10.86 -12.89
N ALA A 70 23.11 9.64 -13.41
CA ALA A 70 24.08 9.07 -14.34
C ALA A 70 24.22 9.89 -15.64
N ALA A 71 23.15 10.58 -16.06
CA ALA A 71 23.15 11.39 -17.27
C ALA A 71 23.64 12.83 -17.07
N THR A 72 23.39 13.44 -15.90
CA THR A 72 23.63 14.87 -15.66
C THR A 72 24.65 15.16 -14.56
N GLY A 73 24.90 14.21 -13.66
CA GLY A 73 25.69 14.40 -12.44
C GLY A 73 25.07 15.36 -11.43
N CYS A 74 23.79 15.72 -11.56
CA CYS A 74 23.15 16.71 -10.71
C CYS A 74 22.92 16.19 -9.30
N LYS A 75 22.99 17.06 -8.28
CA LYS A 75 22.65 16.65 -6.91
C LYS A 75 21.19 16.17 -6.85
N VAL A 76 20.92 15.13 -6.08
CA VAL A 76 19.57 14.59 -5.87
C VAL A 76 19.11 14.87 -4.44
N LEU A 77 17.88 15.33 -4.30
CA LEU A 77 17.21 15.52 -3.03
C LEU A 77 15.88 14.76 -3.03
N PHE A 78 15.82 13.68 -2.27
CA PHE A 78 14.58 12.94 -2.06
C PHE A 78 13.67 13.70 -1.12
N LEU A 79 12.51 14.12 -1.61
CA LEU A 79 11.49 14.78 -0.81
C LEU A 79 10.51 13.72 -0.30
N THR A 80 10.64 13.30 0.96
CA THR A 80 9.82 12.21 1.53
C THR A 80 9.66 12.30 3.04
N ASP A 81 8.52 11.88 3.58
CA ASP A 81 8.32 11.80 5.02
C ASP A 81 9.16 10.70 5.70
N LEU A 82 9.76 9.80 4.89
CA LEU A 82 10.69 8.78 5.34
C LEU A 82 12.13 9.29 5.49
N ALA A 83 12.40 10.59 5.31
CA ALA A 83 13.75 11.12 5.38
C ALA A 83 14.42 10.96 6.77
N GLY A 84 13.65 10.62 7.82
CA GLY A 84 14.16 10.28 9.14
C GLY A 84 14.05 8.79 9.51
N ASP A 85 13.60 7.95 8.58
CA ASP A 85 13.47 6.50 8.77
C ASP A 85 14.82 5.80 8.55
N GLU A 86 15.17 4.83 9.43
CA GLU A 86 16.47 4.16 9.39
C GLU A 86 16.66 3.30 8.13
N ASP A 87 15.61 2.60 7.67
CA ASP A 87 15.66 1.77 6.47
C ASP A 87 15.79 2.64 5.22
N PHE A 88 15.07 3.76 5.17
CA PHE A 88 15.19 4.72 4.07
C PHE A 88 16.56 5.41 4.05
N GLN A 89 17.09 5.78 5.22
CA GLN A 89 18.43 6.35 5.31
C GLN A 89 19.50 5.35 4.87
N ALA A 90 19.34 4.06 5.21
CA ALA A 90 20.23 3.00 4.73
C ALA A 90 20.21 2.84 3.20
N LEU A 91 19.06 3.06 2.56
CA LEU A 91 18.93 3.10 1.09
C LEU A 91 19.67 4.30 0.49
N VAL A 92 19.45 5.50 1.04
CA VAL A 92 20.14 6.73 0.60
C VAL A 92 21.65 6.61 0.79
N ASP A 93 22.11 6.09 1.93
CA ASP A 93 23.53 5.83 2.18
C ASP A 93 24.11 4.79 1.21
N GLY A 94 23.28 3.84 0.75
CA GLY A 94 23.63 2.91 -0.33
C GLY A 94 23.92 3.64 -1.63
N LEU A 95 23.01 4.51 -2.06
CA LEU A 95 23.17 5.33 -3.27
C LEU A 95 24.40 6.25 -3.20
N VAL A 96 24.66 6.84 -2.02
CA VAL A 96 25.87 7.65 -1.79
C VAL A 96 27.14 6.79 -1.91
N ARG A 97 27.15 5.58 -1.36
CA ARG A 97 28.27 4.63 -1.54
C ARG A 97 28.47 4.23 -3.00
N ASP A 98 27.39 4.16 -3.77
CA ASP A 98 27.40 3.86 -5.21
C ASP A 98 27.78 5.09 -6.08
N GLY A 99 28.12 6.22 -5.44
CA GLY A 99 28.65 7.41 -6.09
C GLY A 99 27.62 8.47 -6.46
N ILE A 100 26.36 8.31 -6.04
CA ILE A 100 25.28 9.27 -6.29
C ILE A 100 25.32 10.38 -5.23
N ASP A 101 25.46 11.65 -5.64
CA ASP A 101 25.34 12.78 -4.71
C ASP A 101 23.87 13.04 -4.35
N CYS A 102 23.35 12.24 -3.41
CA CYS A 102 21.98 12.32 -2.96
C CYS A 102 21.83 12.55 -1.45
N ALA A 103 20.71 13.15 -1.08
CA ALA A 103 20.28 13.28 0.30
C ALA A 103 18.75 13.19 0.40
N ALA A 104 18.22 13.07 1.62
CA ALA A 104 16.79 13.07 1.89
C ALA A 104 16.37 14.32 2.68
N PHE A 105 15.17 14.82 2.39
CA PHE A 105 14.55 15.94 3.08
C PHE A 105 13.09 15.60 3.41
N ALA A 106 12.70 15.84 4.66
CA ALA A 106 11.37 15.53 5.16
C ALA A 106 10.31 16.48 4.60
N THR A 107 9.23 15.95 3.98
CA THR A 107 8.20 16.81 3.37
C THR A 107 7.39 17.59 4.40
N ASN A 108 7.32 17.08 5.63
CA ASN A 108 6.65 17.72 6.76
C ASN A 108 7.39 18.92 7.35
N ARG A 109 8.58 19.29 6.83
CA ARG A 109 9.32 20.48 7.29
C ARG A 109 8.89 21.75 6.53
N PRO A 110 8.99 22.93 7.16
CA PRO A 110 8.70 24.20 6.49
C PRO A 110 9.54 24.38 5.22
N ASN A 111 8.95 24.93 4.16
CA ASN A 111 9.65 25.24 2.90
C ASN A 111 10.87 26.15 3.10
N ALA A 112 10.89 26.98 4.15
CA ALA A 112 12.05 27.80 4.52
C ALA A 112 13.29 26.95 4.87
N ASP A 113 13.10 25.82 5.56
CA ASP A 113 14.18 24.90 5.90
C ASP A 113 14.70 24.18 4.65
N LEU A 114 13.80 23.85 3.71
CA LEU A 114 14.17 23.28 2.42
C LEU A 114 15.00 24.27 1.59
N VAL A 115 14.65 25.55 1.59
CA VAL A 115 15.46 26.57 0.91
C VAL A 115 16.80 26.77 1.60
N ALA A 116 16.86 26.82 2.93
CA ALA A 116 18.12 26.88 3.65
C ALA A 116 19.01 25.67 3.33
N TYR A 117 18.41 24.48 3.25
CA TYR A 117 19.08 23.25 2.84
C TYR A 117 19.58 23.34 1.40
N ILE A 118 18.74 23.75 0.44
CA ILE A 118 19.10 23.92 -0.97
C ILE A 118 20.22 24.97 -1.13
N GLN A 119 20.16 26.07 -0.38
CA GLN A 119 21.19 27.12 -0.38
C GLN A 119 22.53 26.60 0.15
N ALA A 120 22.50 25.78 1.22
CA ALA A 120 23.69 25.11 1.75
C ALA A 120 24.23 24.02 0.80
N ALA A 121 23.34 23.31 0.12
CA ALA A 121 23.64 22.16 -0.73
C ALA A 121 24.14 22.53 -2.14
N ILE A 122 23.60 23.60 -2.75
CA ILE A 122 23.98 24.08 -4.10
C ILE A 122 25.08 25.15 -4.04
N GLY A 123 25.30 25.76 -2.87
CA GLY A 123 26.46 26.60 -2.55
C GLY A 123 26.79 27.74 -3.51
N VAL A 124 26.11 28.90 -3.41
CA VAL A 124 26.72 30.23 -3.73
C VAL A 124 25.95 31.38 -3.03
N GLY A 125 26.66 32.09 -2.15
CA GLY A 125 26.69 33.57 -2.00
C GLY A 125 25.44 34.29 -1.51
N SER A 126 25.53 34.84 -0.28
CA SER A 126 24.56 35.78 0.30
C SER A 126 24.25 36.94 -0.66
N PRO A 127 22.98 37.31 -0.89
CA PRO A 127 22.65 38.59 -1.53
C PRO A 127 23.12 39.71 -0.61
N ALA A 128 23.85 40.68 -1.17
CA ALA A 128 24.26 41.89 -0.49
C ALA A 128 23.04 42.63 0.09
N GLU A 129 23.08 42.92 1.39
CA GLU A 129 22.15 43.87 2.02
C GLU A 129 22.38 45.28 1.47
N PRO A 130 21.31 46.06 1.21
CA PRO A 130 21.43 47.49 1.01
C PRO A 130 21.70 48.19 2.34
N LEU A 131 22.81 48.92 2.37
CA LEU A 131 23.10 49.95 3.37
C LEU A 131 21.96 50.98 3.42
N THR A 132 21.30 51.13 4.57
CA THR A 132 20.70 52.41 4.96
C THR A 132 20.97 52.70 6.43
N THR A 133 21.64 53.83 6.60
CA THR A 133 22.10 54.53 7.80
C THR A 133 20.98 55.08 8.69
N SER A 134 21.23 55.05 10.01
CA SER A 134 20.79 56.00 11.08
C SER A 134 19.28 56.13 11.34
N SER A 135 18.77 56.09 12.58
CA SER A 135 19.22 56.85 13.76
C SER A 135 18.56 56.39 15.08
N SER A 136 19.36 56.39 16.17
CA SER A 136 19.10 56.73 17.60
C SER A 136 17.72 56.42 18.21
N THR A 137 17.57 55.84 19.41
CA THR A 137 17.99 56.46 20.69
C THR A 137 17.93 55.47 21.88
N GLN A 138 18.99 55.47 22.70
CA GLN A 138 19.10 55.24 24.16
C GLN A 138 18.84 53.87 24.86
N SER A 139 19.95 53.28 25.32
CA SER A 139 20.19 52.49 26.56
C SER A 139 20.00 53.35 27.84
N PRO A 140 20.16 52.88 29.12
CA PRO A 140 20.91 51.70 29.65
C PRO A 140 20.13 50.92 30.77
N GLU A 141 20.58 49.87 31.46
CA GLU A 141 21.89 49.52 32.03
C GLU A 141 21.82 48.09 32.64
N ARG A 142 22.89 47.30 32.50
CA ARG A 142 23.29 46.09 33.29
C ARG A 142 24.51 46.54 34.16
N PRO A 143 25.14 45.81 35.13
CA PRO A 143 25.29 44.35 35.36
C PRO A 143 25.45 43.99 36.89
N PRO A 144 26.20 42.99 37.41
CA PRO A 144 26.92 41.85 36.80
C PRO A 144 26.81 40.45 37.48
N ASP A 145 27.03 39.43 36.63
CA ASP A 145 28.00 38.31 36.72
C ASP A 145 27.93 37.23 37.83
N ARG A 146 27.88 35.96 37.38
CA ARG A 146 28.74 34.86 37.84
C ARG A 146 28.70 33.64 36.88
N SER A 147 29.79 33.52 36.13
CA SER A 147 30.53 32.34 35.63
C SER A 147 30.05 30.89 35.85
N GLU A 148 30.14 30.14 34.74
CA GLU A 148 30.75 28.80 34.53
C GLU A 148 30.04 27.49 34.93
N GLY A 149 30.03 26.55 33.96
CA GLY A 149 30.17 25.11 34.23
C GLY A 149 29.15 24.19 33.54
N ALA A 150 29.61 23.40 32.58
CA ALA A 150 28.87 22.49 31.71
C ALA A 150 28.20 21.28 32.40
N ASN A 151 27.07 20.82 31.85
CA ASN A 151 26.93 19.50 31.20
C ASN A 151 25.50 19.25 30.69
N ASP A 152 25.43 18.91 29.40
CA ASP A 152 24.49 18.08 28.64
C ASP A 152 23.23 17.54 29.34
N VAL A 153 22.06 17.84 28.79
CA VAL A 153 21.27 16.94 27.92
C VAL A 153 20.18 17.80 27.25
N ALA A 154 20.28 18.04 25.93
CA ALA A 154 19.16 18.55 25.16
C ALA A 154 18.17 17.39 24.91
N PRO A 155 16.86 17.56 25.14
CA PRO A 155 15.91 16.49 24.84
C PRO A 155 15.70 16.41 23.33
N THR A 156 16.34 15.42 22.71
CA THR A 156 15.98 14.93 21.37
C THR A 156 14.63 14.24 21.46
N GLY A 157 13.55 15.01 21.39
CA GLY A 157 12.19 14.52 21.32
C GLY A 157 11.56 14.98 20.01
N GLN A 158 11.69 14.18 18.95
CA GLN A 158 10.79 14.26 17.81
C GLN A 158 9.38 13.96 18.34
N ILE A 159 8.56 14.99 18.55
CA ILE A 159 7.14 14.79 18.83
C ILE A 159 6.51 14.40 17.49
N GLN A 160 6.41 13.10 17.22
CA GLN A 160 5.38 12.59 16.32
C GLN A 160 4.06 13.15 16.84
N ALA A 161 3.45 14.08 16.09
CA ALA A 161 2.20 14.68 16.50
C ALA A 161 1.14 13.59 16.52
N SER A 162 0.74 13.17 17.73
CA SER A 162 -0.28 12.14 17.94
C SER A 162 -1.58 12.51 17.23
N PRO A 163 -2.32 11.51 16.72
CA PRO A 163 -3.61 11.76 16.09
C PRO A 163 -4.58 12.38 17.10
N TYR A 164 -5.52 13.21 16.61
CA TYR A 164 -6.49 13.87 17.45
C TYR A 164 -7.57 12.88 17.92
N THR A 165 -7.31 12.21 19.05
CA THR A 165 -8.15 11.12 19.60
C THR A 165 -9.66 11.43 19.67
N PRO A 166 -10.11 12.64 20.09
CA PRO A 166 -11.54 12.96 20.13
C PRO A 166 -12.28 12.81 18.79
N LEU A 167 -11.58 12.93 17.65
CA LEU A 167 -12.19 12.75 16.34
C LEU A 167 -12.70 11.32 16.12
N PHE A 168 -11.99 10.31 16.62
CA PHE A 168 -12.43 8.91 16.51
C PHE A 168 -13.63 8.58 17.40
N ALA A 169 -13.86 9.37 18.46
CA ALA A 169 -15.03 9.18 19.31
C ALA A 169 -16.33 9.57 18.57
N VAL A 170 -16.27 10.62 17.75
CA VAL A 170 -17.42 11.08 16.96
C VAL A 170 -17.54 10.37 15.60
N ALA A 171 -16.42 9.89 15.04
CA ALA A 171 -16.40 9.19 13.76
C ALA A 171 -16.91 7.75 13.89
N ASN A 172 -18.24 7.61 13.91
CA ASN A 172 -18.94 6.33 13.93
C ASN A 172 -20.19 6.38 13.02
N ALA A 173 -20.86 5.25 12.83
CA ALA A 173 -22.02 5.14 11.93
C ALA A 173 -23.20 6.08 12.27
N LYS A 174 -23.25 6.61 13.51
CA LYS A 174 -24.27 7.56 13.98
C LYS A 174 -23.82 9.02 13.95
N VAL A 175 -22.63 9.34 13.41
CA VAL A 175 -22.01 10.69 13.46
C VAL A 175 -22.98 11.84 13.12
N TYR A 176 -23.87 11.64 12.14
CA TYR A 176 -24.89 12.64 11.77
C TYR A 176 -26.25 12.42 12.45
N GLN A 177 -26.58 11.20 12.87
CA GLN A 177 -27.84 10.91 13.57
C GLN A 177 -27.83 11.51 14.98
N SER A 178 -26.70 11.37 15.68
CA SER A 178 -26.48 11.92 17.02
C SER A 178 -25.82 13.30 17.01
N ASN A 179 -25.73 13.97 15.85
CA ASN A 179 -25.15 15.29 15.78
C ASN A 179 -26.02 16.28 16.58
N ALA A 180 -25.41 17.02 17.49
CA ALA A 180 -26.17 17.86 18.41
C ALA A 180 -26.96 18.99 17.72
N PHE A 181 -26.50 19.50 16.58
CA PHE A 181 -27.26 20.48 15.80
C PHE A 181 -28.46 19.85 15.08
N ARG A 182 -28.35 18.57 14.68
CA ARG A 182 -29.50 17.80 14.20
C ARG A 182 -30.54 17.61 15.31
N LEU A 183 -30.11 17.26 16.53
CA LEU A 183 -31.02 16.96 17.63
C LEU A 183 -31.66 18.21 18.23
N THR A 184 -30.93 19.32 18.32
CA THR A 184 -31.45 20.57 18.91
C THR A 184 -32.18 21.45 17.91
N GLY A 185 -31.93 21.27 16.60
CA GLY A 185 -32.43 22.16 15.53
C GLY A 185 -31.72 23.51 15.47
N LEU A 186 -30.67 23.70 16.27
CA LEU A 186 -29.84 24.90 16.24
C LEU A 186 -28.90 24.88 15.04
N GLN A 187 -28.49 26.06 14.61
CA GLN A 187 -27.50 26.23 13.54
C GLN A 187 -26.08 26.25 14.12
N VAL A 188 -25.07 25.86 13.33
CA VAL A 188 -23.66 25.94 13.76
C VAL A 188 -23.26 27.37 14.15
N SER A 189 -23.90 28.37 13.56
CA SER A 189 -23.72 29.79 13.87
C SER A 189 -24.37 30.26 15.19
N ALA A 190 -25.15 29.41 15.88
CA ALA A 190 -25.88 29.79 17.09
C ALA A 190 -24.96 30.32 18.20
N THR A 191 -25.28 31.48 18.74
CA THR A 191 -24.55 32.11 19.85
C THR A 191 -24.77 31.36 21.17
N SER A 192 -23.86 31.52 22.14
CA SER A 192 -24.05 30.94 23.48
C SER A 192 -25.33 31.39 24.18
N ARG A 193 -25.84 32.59 23.83
CA ARG A 193 -27.13 33.10 24.31
C ARG A 193 -28.30 32.33 23.71
N GLU A 194 -28.27 32.06 22.41
CA GLU A 194 -29.30 31.28 21.72
C GLU A 194 -29.32 29.83 22.19
N ILE A 195 -28.14 29.22 22.39
CA ILE A 195 -28.02 27.86 22.95
C ILE A 195 -28.63 27.81 24.36
N LYS A 196 -28.26 28.76 25.24
CA LYS A 196 -28.79 28.82 26.61
C LYS A 196 -30.30 29.02 26.63
N ARG A 197 -30.82 29.87 25.74
CA ARG A 197 -32.26 30.10 25.60
C ARG A 197 -32.99 28.84 25.15
N ALA A 198 -32.49 28.16 24.11
CA ALA A 198 -33.07 26.92 23.62
C ALA A 198 -33.07 25.82 24.69
N TYR A 199 -32.00 25.71 25.49
CA TYR A 199 -31.95 24.77 26.61
C TYR A 199 -33.00 25.07 27.70
N GLN A 200 -33.24 26.35 28.00
CA GLN A 200 -34.30 26.76 28.93
C GLN A 200 -35.70 26.43 28.38
N GLU A 201 -35.94 26.66 27.09
CA GLU A 201 -37.20 26.32 26.42
C GLU A 201 -37.45 24.81 26.39
N PHE A 202 -36.39 24.01 26.19
CA PHE A 202 -36.42 22.56 26.31
C PHE A 202 -36.79 22.13 27.74
N GLY A 203 -36.10 22.65 28.75
CA GLY A 203 -36.40 22.35 30.16
C GLY A 203 -37.83 22.70 30.57
N MET A 204 -38.36 23.82 30.07
CA MET A 204 -39.77 24.18 30.25
C MET A 204 -40.71 23.16 29.59
N SER A 205 -40.43 22.76 28.35
CA SER A 205 -41.24 21.78 27.62
C SER A 205 -41.28 20.42 28.34
N LYS A 206 -40.12 19.96 28.83
CA LYS A 206 -39.97 18.76 29.67
C LYS A 206 -40.80 18.86 30.95
N SER A 207 -40.71 19.99 31.67
CA SER A 207 -41.51 20.21 32.90
C SER A 207 -43.03 20.22 32.68
N LEU A 208 -43.47 20.58 31.46
CA LEU A 208 -44.87 20.60 31.06
C LEU A 208 -45.32 19.28 30.40
N ASN A 209 -44.47 18.25 30.38
CA ASN A 209 -44.70 16.97 29.70
C ASN A 209 -45.10 17.16 28.21
N ARG A 210 -44.44 18.09 27.53
CA ARG A 210 -44.63 18.39 26.10
C ARG A 210 -43.39 17.96 25.32
N ALA A 211 -43.62 17.27 24.19
CA ALA A 211 -42.54 16.89 23.29
C ALA A 211 -41.85 18.13 22.70
N TRP A 212 -40.51 18.18 22.82
CA TRP A 212 -39.68 19.15 22.13
C TRP A 212 -39.57 18.78 20.65
N LYS A 213 -40.00 19.67 19.76
CA LYS A 213 -39.94 19.46 18.30
C LYS A 213 -39.01 20.47 17.64
N PRO A 214 -37.72 20.14 17.49
CA PRO A 214 -36.75 21.04 16.87
C PRO A 214 -37.07 21.22 15.38
N LYS A 215 -36.86 22.45 14.86
CA LYS A 215 -36.94 22.72 13.42
C LYS A 215 -35.61 22.34 12.76
N CYS A 216 -35.47 21.08 12.38
CA CYS A 216 -34.23 20.56 11.80
C CYS A 216 -34.17 20.74 10.28
N LEU A 217 -32.97 20.96 9.74
CA LEU A 217 -32.73 21.05 8.29
C LEU A 217 -32.98 19.73 7.56
N ILE A 218 -32.76 18.60 8.25
CA ILE A 218 -33.03 17.27 7.74
C ILE A 218 -33.80 16.52 8.82
N SER A 219 -34.99 16.04 8.48
CA SER A 219 -35.83 15.25 9.38
C SER A 219 -35.08 14.03 9.90
N SER A 220 -35.26 13.73 11.18
CA SER A 220 -34.84 12.45 11.76
C SER A 220 -35.96 11.43 11.57
N ALA A 221 -35.60 10.19 11.22
CA ALA A 221 -36.55 9.08 11.22
C ALA A 221 -36.94 8.65 12.64
N VAL A 222 -36.10 8.97 13.63
CA VAL A 222 -36.29 8.64 15.05
C VAL A 222 -36.33 9.94 15.85
N GLU A 223 -37.41 10.18 16.59
CA GLU A 223 -37.49 11.32 17.52
C GLU A 223 -36.52 11.07 18.70
N PRO A 224 -35.62 12.02 19.04
CA PRO A 224 -34.71 11.86 20.16
C PRO A 224 -35.46 11.87 21.49
N ASP A 225 -34.98 11.10 22.46
CA ASP A 225 -35.49 11.18 23.83
C ASP A 225 -34.88 12.35 24.61
N ASP A 226 -35.35 12.55 25.84
CA ASP A 226 -34.88 13.64 26.69
C ASP A 226 -33.39 13.51 27.05
N ASP A 227 -32.86 12.29 27.15
CA ASP A 227 -31.46 12.05 27.51
C ASP A 227 -30.54 12.38 26.31
N ASP A 228 -30.96 12.02 25.10
CA ASP A 228 -30.31 12.41 23.85
C ASP A 228 -30.25 13.94 23.71
N LEU A 229 -31.33 14.64 24.03
CA LEU A 229 -31.39 16.10 23.98
C LEU A 229 -30.50 16.75 25.04
N GLU A 230 -30.51 16.25 26.28
CA GLU A 230 -29.61 16.72 27.35
C GLU A 230 -28.14 16.54 26.96
N ALA A 231 -27.79 15.37 26.41
CA ALA A 231 -26.44 15.11 25.91
C ALA A 231 -26.07 16.06 24.74
N ALA A 232 -26.99 16.29 23.80
CA ALA A 232 -26.77 17.20 22.68
C ALA A 232 -26.48 18.64 23.15
N PHE A 233 -27.29 19.17 24.07
CA PHE A 233 -27.05 20.50 24.65
C PHE A 233 -25.72 20.58 25.41
N ALA A 234 -25.33 19.52 26.12
CA ALA A 234 -24.03 19.46 26.78
C ALA A 234 -22.86 19.49 25.79
N LEU A 235 -22.97 18.81 24.64
CA LEU A 235 -21.95 18.80 23.59
C LEU A 235 -21.74 20.19 22.97
N ILE A 236 -22.81 20.89 22.59
CA ILE A 236 -22.70 22.23 21.98
C ILE A 236 -22.39 23.35 22.98
N SER A 237 -22.52 23.07 24.28
CA SER A 237 -22.13 24.00 25.35
C SER A 237 -20.64 23.93 25.68
N ASP A 238 -19.96 22.82 25.39
CA ASP A 238 -18.50 22.72 25.51
C ASP A 238 -17.81 23.12 24.19
N PRO A 239 -16.96 24.15 24.18
CA PRO A 239 -16.28 24.65 22.97
C PRO A 239 -15.50 23.63 22.15
N GLU A 240 -14.76 22.71 22.77
CA GLU A 240 -13.99 21.70 22.03
C GLU A 240 -14.92 20.66 21.40
N LYS A 241 -15.89 20.16 22.17
CA LYS A 241 -16.87 19.20 21.65
C LYS A 241 -17.78 19.82 20.59
N ARG A 242 -18.13 21.10 20.75
CA ARG A 242 -18.91 21.86 19.78
C ARG A 242 -18.20 21.93 18.43
N LEU A 243 -16.88 22.15 18.37
CA LEU A 243 -16.14 22.18 17.11
C LEU A 243 -16.29 20.88 16.31
N LEU A 244 -16.28 19.73 16.99
CA LEU A 244 -16.53 18.43 16.34
C LEU A 244 -17.96 18.34 15.79
N GLN A 245 -18.95 18.89 16.51
CA GLN A 245 -20.34 18.95 16.04
C GLN A 245 -20.48 19.90 14.85
N ASP A 246 -19.82 21.06 14.88
CA ASP A 246 -19.77 22.04 13.79
C ASP A 246 -19.19 21.35 12.54
N PHE A 247 -18.06 20.65 12.68
CA PHE A 247 -17.34 20.02 11.57
C PHE A 247 -18.16 18.95 10.83
N PHE A 248 -19.00 18.18 11.54
CA PHE A 248 -19.86 17.15 10.95
C PHE A 248 -21.31 17.63 10.74
N TRP A 249 -21.54 18.93 10.55
CA TRP A 249 -22.86 19.46 10.23
C TRP A 249 -22.82 20.53 9.14
N PHE A 250 -23.98 21.03 8.73
CA PHE A 250 -24.09 22.01 7.63
C PHE A 250 -23.71 23.42 8.08
N TRP A 251 -22.93 24.12 7.25
CA TRP A 251 -22.53 25.50 7.46
C TRP A 251 -23.30 26.43 6.52
N PRO A 252 -23.93 27.49 7.05
CA PRO A 252 -24.58 28.50 6.20
C PRO A 252 -23.52 29.40 5.58
N ASP A 253 -23.72 29.83 4.33
CA ASP A 253 -22.86 30.85 3.71
C ASP A 253 -23.60 32.18 3.51
N GLY A 254 -23.81 32.90 4.62
CA GLY A 254 -24.50 34.19 4.65
C GLY A 254 -25.89 34.13 5.28
N ALA A 255 -26.59 35.28 5.27
CA ALA A 255 -27.89 35.44 5.95
C ALA A 255 -29.09 34.88 5.15
N GLU A 256 -28.97 34.75 3.83
CA GLU A 256 -30.02 34.24 2.94
C GLU A 256 -29.47 33.08 2.10
N ASP A 257 -29.13 31.97 2.76
CA ASP A 257 -28.64 30.78 2.08
C ASP A 257 -29.82 30.01 1.43
N SER A 258 -29.93 30.13 0.11
CA SER A 258 -30.99 29.49 -0.69
C SER A 258 -30.98 27.96 -0.58
N ALA A 259 -29.83 27.34 -0.31
CA ALA A 259 -29.73 25.90 -0.11
C ALA A 259 -30.37 25.49 1.23
N PHE A 260 -30.20 26.29 2.29
CA PHE A 260 -30.85 26.04 3.58
C PHE A 260 -32.36 26.24 3.50
N ALA A 261 -32.82 27.25 2.75
CA ALA A 261 -34.24 27.43 2.48
C ALA A 261 -34.84 26.22 1.74
N SER A 262 -34.10 25.65 0.78
CA SER A 262 -34.50 24.45 0.05
C SER A 262 -34.56 23.22 0.95
N LEU A 263 -33.56 23.02 1.82
CA LEU A 263 -33.57 21.94 2.81
C LEU A 263 -34.73 22.06 3.80
N ALA A 264 -35.02 23.27 4.29
CA ALA A 264 -36.18 23.51 5.16
C ALA A 264 -37.52 23.23 4.46
N ALA A 265 -37.58 23.38 3.13
CA ALA A 265 -38.72 22.99 2.30
C ALA A 265 -38.73 21.50 1.92
N ASN A 266 -37.80 20.70 2.46
CA ASN A 266 -37.58 19.28 2.17
C ASN A 266 -37.20 18.99 0.70
N ASP A 267 -36.59 19.98 0.02
CA ASP A 267 -36.04 19.84 -1.33
C ASP A 267 -34.51 19.76 -1.28
N SER A 268 -34.02 18.55 -1.00
CA SER A 268 -32.58 18.28 -0.97
C SER A 268 -31.93 18.31 -2.36
N ALA A 269 -32.69 18.08 -3.43
CA ALA A 269 -32.16 18.09 -4.79
C ALA A 269 -31.75 19.50 -5.22
N LEU A 270 -32.58 20.52 -4.91
CA LEU A 270 -32.24 21.91 -5.16
C LEU A 270 -31.04 22.38 -4.32
N ALA A 271 -30.97 21.98 -3.05
CA ALA A 271 -29.83 22.30 -2.20
C ALA A 271 -28.51 21.71 -2.75
N LEU A 272 -28.54 20.44 -3.18
CA LEU A 272 -27.40 19.78 -3.81
C LEU A 272 -26.98 20.41 -5.13
N ALA A 273 -27.94 20.77 -5.98
CA ALA A 273 -27.67 21.43 -7.26
C ALA A 273 -26.96 22.78 -7.03
N GLU A 274 -27.42 23.54 -6.03
CA GLU A 274 -26.82 24.83 -5.69
C GLU A 274 -25.41 24.67 -5.11
N TRP A 275 -25.21 23.78 -4.14
CA TRP A 275 -23.86 23.52 -3.61
C TRP A 275 -22.91 22.95 -4.68
N GLY A 276 -23.40 22.08 -5.56
CA GLY A 276 -22.64 21.54 -6.69
C GLY A 276 -22.21 22.62 -7.69
N ARG A 277 -23.11 23.56 -8.02
CA ARG A 277 -22.79 24.71 -8.87
C ARG A 277 -21.73 25.61 -8.23
N ARG A 278 -21.84 25.84 -6.92
CA ARG A 278 -20.94 26.72 -6.17
C ARG A 278 -19.56 26.10 -5.95
N SER A 279 -19.47 24.82 -5.63
CA SER A 279 -18.19 24.14 -5.37
C SER A 279 -17.23 24.14 -6.57
N ILE A 280 -17.77 24.20 -7.80
CA ILE A 280 -16.97 24.28 -9.04
C ILE A 280 -16.52 25.73 -9.33
N GLY A 281 -17.22 26.73 -8.83
CA GLY A 281 -16.98 28.15 -9.13
C GLY A 281 -16.80 29.01 -7.88
N ASP A 282 -17.91 29.55 -7.38
CA ASP A 282 -17.97 30.53 -6.30
C ASP A 282 -18.16 29.87 -4.92
N ASP A 283 -17.06 29.30 -4.41
CA ASP A 283 -16.95 28.77 -3.05
C ASP A 283 -15.72 29.37 -2.35
N PRO A 284 -15.77 30.67 -1.96
CA PRO A 284 -14.63 31.39 -1.41
C PRO A 284 -14.23 30.89 -0.01
N ARG A 285 -15.15 30.26 0.71
CA ARG A 285 -14.93 29.69 2.06
C ARG A 285 -14.87 28.16 2.07
N GLY A 286 -15.05 27.49 0.94
CA GLY A 286 -15.09 26.03 0.88
C GLY A 286 -16.32 25.38 1.54
N ILE A 287 -17.36 26.17 1.85
CA ILE A 287 -18.56 25.72 2.57
C ILE A 287 -19.43 24.83 1.69
N ALA A 288 -19.61 25.18 0.41
CA ALA A 288 -20.43 24.38 -0.49
C ALA A 288 -19.83 22.98 -0.69
N THR A 289 -18.50 22.93 -0.85
CA THR A 289 -17.72 21.68 -0.92
C THR A 289 -17.89 20.82 0.33
N HIS A 290 -17.84 21.44 1.52
CA HIS A 290 -18.01 20.75 2.79
C HIS A 290 -19.44 20.23 3.00
N ASN A 291 -20.45 21.05 2.71
CA ASN A 291 -21.86 20.65 2.83
C ASN A 291 -22.20 19.48 1.90
N LEU A 292 -21.63 19.42 0.69
CA LEU A 292 -21.75 18.26 -0.20
C LEU A 292 -21.15 16.99 0.44
N ALA A 293 -19.98 17.10 1.08
CA ALA A 293 -19.35 15.98 1.75
C ALA A 293 -20.19 15.47 2.92
N VAL A 294 -20.71 16.37 3.76
CA VAL A 294 -21.61 16.04 4.86
C VAL A 294 -22.90 15.38 4.34
N PHE A 295 -23.52 15.94 3.31
CA PHE A 295 -24.77 15.39 2.77
C PHE A 295 -24.57 14.00 2.15
N SER A 296 -23.57 13.84 1.27
CA SER A 296 -23.29 12.56 0.61
C SER A 296 -22.95 11.47 1.61
N HIS A 297 -22.16 11.80 2.64
CA HIS A 297 -21.80 10.84 3.68
C HIS A 297 -23.00 10.47 4.58
N LEU A 298 -23.85 11.45 4.92
CA LEU A 298 -25.13 11.17 5.59
C LEU A 298 -26.01 10.21 4.77
N ARG A 299 -26.14 10.43 3.45
CA ARG A 299 -26.93 9.53 2.58
C ARG A 299 -26.33 8.13 2.52
N ALA A 300 -25.00 8.02 2.43
CA ALA A 300 -24.31 6.73 2.45
C ALA A 300 -24.62 5.95 3.75
N LEU A 301 -24.53 6.62 4.90
CA LEU A 301 -24.81 6.02 6.21
C LEU A 301 -26.29 5.66 6.43
N GLU A 302 -27.22 6.49 5.96
CA GLU A 302 -28.65 6.14 5.99
C GLU A 302 -28.94 4.95 5.06
N GLY A 303 -28.28 4.87 3.90
CA GLY A 303 -28.35 3.73 2.99
C GLY A 303 -27.91 2.41 3.60
N GLU A 304 -26.99 2.43 4.57
CA GLU A 304 -26.58 1.24 5.34
C GLU A 304 -27.64 0.78 6.35
N THR A 305 -28.44 1.72 6.89
CA THR A 305 -29.41 1.43 7.95
C THR A 305 -30.75 0.97 7.39
N SER A 306 -31.16 1.52 6.25
CA SER A 306 -32.49 1.31 5.65
C SER A 306 -32.62 0.02 4.85
N GLY A 307 -31.88 -1.05 5.19
CA GLY A 307 -31.82 -2.29 4.42
C GLY A 307 -33.13 -2.64 3.69
N ILE A 308 -33.08 -2.59 2.34
CA ILE A 308 -34.04 -3.10 1.34
C ILE A 308 -34.97 -2.08 0.62
N SER A 309 -35.01 -2.25 -0.72
CA SER A 309 -36.08 -1.98 -1.71
C SER A 309 -36.18 -0.61 -2.40
N GLY A 310 -35.93 -0.62 -3.71
CA GLY A 310 -36.79 0.10 -4.66
C GLY A 310 -36.25 1.36 -5.33
N GLN A 311 -35.10 1.90 -4.92
CA GLN A 311 -34.45 3.00 -5.65
C GLN A 311 -33.00 2.66 -6.00
N THR A 312 -32.68 2.91 -7.27
CA THR A 312 -31.63 2.31 -8.12
C THR A 312 -30.18 2.72 -7.78
N ILE A 313 -29.92 3.35 -6.63
CA ILE A 313 -28.57 3.79 -6.26
C ILE A 313 -28.00 2.82 -5.23
N SER A 314 -26.99 2.04 -5.64
CA SER A 314 -26.27 1.14 -4.74
C SER A 314 -25.62 1.93 -3.60
N ALA A 315 -25.67 1.43 -2.36
CA ALA A 315 -24.96 2.02 -1.22
C ALA A 315 -23.48 2.25 -1.53
N THR A 316 -22.86 1.37 -2.34
CA THR A 316 -21.50 1.52 -2.85
C THR A 316 -21.29 2.83 -3.64
N THR A 317 -22.26 3.23 -4.47
CA THR A 317 -22.19 4.49 -5.23
C THR A 317 -22.26 5.70 -4.29
N LEU A 318 -23.16 5.67 -3.30
CA LEU A 318 -23.29 6.74 -2.31
C LEU A 318 -22.00 6.93 -1.51
N TRP A 319 -21.34 5.83 -1.11
CA TRP A 319 -20.03 5.89 -0.47
C TRP A 319 -18.94 6.44 -1.38
N GLY A 320 -18.93 6.06 -2.67
CA GLY A 320 -17.99 6.60 -3.65
C GLY A 320 -18.10 8.13 -3.78
N ASP A 321 -19.32 8.66 -3.83
CA ASP A 321 -19.55 10.11 -3.87
C ASP A 321 -19.17 10.79 -2.55
N ALA A 322 -19.48 10.17 -1.41
CA ALA A 322 -19.09 10.67 -0.09
C ALA A 322 -17.56 10.81 0.04
N PHE A 323 -16.80 9.77 -0.32
CA PHE A 323 -15.34 9.83 -0.26
C PHE A 323 -14.76 10.85 -1.23
N ARG A 324 -15.30 10.97 -2.46
CA ARG A 324 -14.85 11.97 -3.42
C ARG A 324 -15.01 13.40 -2.88
N HIS A 325 -16.16 13.70 -2.27
CA HIS A 325 -16.37 15.01 -1.65
C HIS A 325 -15.47 15.22 -0.41
N TRP A 326 -15.30 14.21 0.45
CA TRP A 326 -14.39 14.32 1.60
C TRP A 326 -12.92 14.47 1.21
N GLN A 327 -12.47 13.82 0.14
CA GLN A 327 -11.14 14.03 -0.44
C GLN A 327 -10.98 15.48 -0.93
N THR A 328 -12.04 16.04 -1.52
CA THR A 328 -12.04 17.44 -1.94
C THR A 328 -11.94 18.38 -0.72
N VAL A 329 -12.71 18.14 0.34
CA VAL A 329 -12.64 18.90 1.61
C VAL A 329 -11.26 18.78 2.26
N ALA A 330 -10.72 17.56 2.36
CA ALA A 330 -9.42 17.30 2.96
C ALA A 330 -8.30 18.08 2.26
N THR A 331 -8.46 18.39 0.97
CA THR A 331 -7.47 19.14 0.21
C THR A 331 -7.90 20.60 -0.07
N ASN A 332 -9.03 21.08 0.44
CA ASN A 332 -9.52 22.44 0.20
C ASN A 332 -9.01 23.42 1.26
N SER A 333 -7.97 24.19 0.93
CA SER A 333 -7.39 25.17 1.88
C SER A 333 -8.38 26.25 2.31
N ARG A 334 -9.32 26.67 1.44
CA ARG A 334 -10.31 27.70 1.76
C ARG A 334 -11.21 27.28 2.92
N PHE A 335 -11.62 26.02 2.93
CA PHE A 335 -12.41 25.46 4.03
C PHE A 335 -11.60 25.42 5.33
N TRP A 336 -10.36 24.95 5.29
CA TRP A 336 -9.52 24.88 6.49
C TRP A 336 -9.14 26.26 7.05
N ASP A 337 -8.92 27.25 6.19
CA ASP A 337 -8.72 28.65 6.60
C ASP A 337 -9.98 29.21 7.28
N HIS A 338 -11.16 28.93 6.70
CA HIS A 338 -12.43 29.31 7.31
C HIS A 338 -12.66 28.59 8.65
N TYR A 339 -12.32 27.31 8.75
CA TYR A 339 -12.43 26.54 9.99
C TYR A 339 -11.47 27.04 11.07
N ILE A 340 -10.24 27.43 10.72
CA ILE A 340 -9.30 28.08 11.64
C ILE A 340 -9.85 29.44 12.10
N GLN A 341 -10.45 30.20 11.19
CA GLN A 341 -11.09 31.48 11.54
C GLN A 341 -12.25 31.26 12.52
N ARG A 342 -13.06 30.22 12.32
CA ARG A 342 -14.10 29.81 13.27
C ARG A 342 -13.54 29.52 14.67
N ILE A 343 -12.44 28.77 14.76
CA ILE A 343 -11.79 28.49 16.05
C ILE A 343 -11.38 29.79 16.77
N LYS A 344 -10.82 30.75 16.02
CA LYS A 344 -10.43 32.07 16.57
C LYS A 344 -11.65 32.84 17.08
N GLU A 345 -12.76 32.82 16.36
CA GLU A 345 -14.00 33.51 16.73
C GLU A 345 -14.66 32.95 17.99
N MET A 346 -14.51 31.65 18.25
CA MET A 346 -15.00 31.04 19.50
C MET A 346 -14.25 31.53 20.74
N ASN A 347 -13.01 32.01 20.58
CA ASN A 347 -12.22 32.69 21.61
C ASN A 347 -12.17 31.93 22.96
N ASP A 348 -11.97 30.61 22.92
CA ASP A 348 -11.73 29.76 24.10
C ASP A 348 -10.27 29.30 24.13
N PRO A 349 -9.54 29.46 25.26
CA PRO A 349 -8.11 29.18 25.34
C PRO A 349 -7.74 27.70 25.15
N ARG A 350 -8.70 26.77 25.24
CA ARG A 350 -8.47 25.33 25.06
C ARG A 350 -8.44 24.92 23.59
N ILE A 351 -9.05 25.71 22.70
CA ILE A 351 -9.13 25.43 21.27
C ILE A 351 -8.19 26.37 20.51
N THR A 352 -7.24 25.80 19.77
CA THR A 352 -6.21 26.58 19.07
C THR A 352 -6.19 26.27 17.57
N PRO A 353 -5.61 27.12 16.73
CA PRO A 353 -5.40 26.78 15.32
C PRO A 353 -4.60 25.49 15.07
N GLU A 354 -3.78 25.04 16.03
CA GLU A 354 -3.09 23.74 15.96
C GLU A 354 -4.08 22.57 16.01
N LEU A 355 -5.21 22.74 16.70
CA LEU A 355 -6.29 21.75 16.74
C LEU A 355 -6.83 21.47 15.34
N ALA A 356 -7.03 22.50 14.52
CA ALA A 356 -7.46 22.34 13.13
C ALA A 356 -6.45 21.53 12.31
N ARG A 357 -5.14 21.77 12.48
CA ARG A 357 -4.09 20.99 11.83
C ARG A 357 -4.10 19.53 12.27
N SER A 358 -4.32 19.30 13.55
CA SER A 358 -4.41 17.94 14.13
C SER A 358 -5.65 17.21 13.61
N MET A 359 -6.80 17.89 13.56
CA MET A 359 -8.03 17.38 12.93
C MET A 359 -7.82 17.06 11.45
N TRP A 360 -7.19 17.96 10.70
CA TRP A 360 -6.92 17.79 9.27
C TRP A 360 -6.10 16.52 9.00
N ARG A 361 -4.98 16.32 9.71
CA ARG A 361 -4.14 15.13 9.58
C ARG A 361 -4.85 13.83 9.98
N THR A 362 -5.77 13.91 10.95
CA THR A 362 -6.50 12.75 11.49
C THR A 362 -7.74 12.39 10.65
N LEU A 363 -8.26 13.35 9.88
CA LEU A 363 -9.55 13.23 9.18
C LEU A 363 -9.64 12.03 8.24
N PRO A 364 -8.65 11.73 7.36
CA PRO A 364 -8.75 10.57 6.47
C PRO A 364 -8.89 9.25 7.23
N GLU A 365 -8.07 9.03 8.28
CA GLU A 365 -8.17 7.85 9.13
C GLU A 365 -9.53 7.79 9.85
N ALA A 366 -10.00 8.92 10.39
CA ALA A 366 -11.27 8.96 11.12
C ALA A 366 -12.48 8.68 10.22
N LEU A 367 -12.50 9.18 8.98
CA LEU A 367 -13.57 8.87 8.03
C LEU A 367 -13.58 7.37 7.67
N LEU A 368 -12.41 6.80 7.39
CA LEU A 368 -12.27 5.37 7.07
C LEU A 368 -12.54 4.46 8.28
N TYR A 369 -12.31 4.97 9.49
CA TYR A 369 -12.60 4.26 10.74
C TYR A 369 -14.09 3.90 10.88
N ILE A 370 -15.00 4.71 10.32
CA ILE A 370 -16.44 4.39 10.31
C ILE A 370 -16.70 3.09 9.53
N ASN A 371 -16.16 2.97 8.32
CA ASN A 371 -16.28 1.74 7.53
C ASN A 371 -15.53 0.58 8.18
N ALA A 372 -14.37 0.82 8.79
CA ALA A 372 -13.64 -0.22 9.53
C ALA A 372 -14.48 -0.80 10.68
N GLN A 373 -15.14 0.06 11.46
CA GLN A 373 -16.07 -0.37 12.52
C GLN A 373 -17.25 -1.16 11.96
N ASN A 374 -17.82 -0.74 10.83
CA ASN A 374 -18.91 -1.46 10.17
C ASN A 374 -18.43 -2.84 9.66
N ALA A 375 -17.22 -2.91 9.12
CA ALA A 375 -16.62 -4.15 8.64
C ALA A 375 -16.40 -5.16 9.78
N VAL A 376 -15.90 -4.70 10.93
CA VAL A 376 -15.75 -5.53 12.14
C VAL A 376 -17.11 -6.01 12.65
N LYS A 377 -18.09 -5.11 12.78
CA LYS A 377 -19.46 -5.46 13.22
C LYS A 377 -20.12 -6.50 12.29
N ALA A 378 -19.94 -6.37 10.98
CA ALA A 378 -20.44 -7.35 10.01
C ALA A 378 -19.73 -8.71 10.19
N GLY A 379 -18.41 -8.71 10.39
CA GLY A 379 -17.65 -9.92 10.67
C GLY A 379 -18.10 -10.63 11.96
N GLU A 380 -18.33 -9.89 13.04
CA GLU A 380 -18.85 -10.43 14.31
C GLU A 380 -20.24 -11.08 14.13
N LYS A 381 -21.07 -10.55 13.23
CA LYS A 381 -22.35 -11.14 12.82
C LYS A 381 -22.23 -12.27 11.80
N SER A 382 -21.02 -12.64 11.40
CA SER A 382 -20.74 -13.60 10.32
C SER A 382 -21.25 -13.20 8.93
N GLU A 383 -21.46 -11.89 8.69
CA GLU A 383 -21.83 -11.30 7.40
C GLU A 383 -20.56 -10.98 6.59
N TYR A 384 -19.77 -12.01 6.25
CA TYR A 384 -18.41 -11.83 5.67
C TYR A 384 -18.40 -11.10 4.32
N ALA A 385 -19.44 -11.27 3.50
CA ALA A 385 -19.56 -10.53 2.23
C ALA A 385 -19.68 -9.02 2.47
N GLU A 386 -20.42 -8.63 3.51
CA GLU A 386 -20.57 -7.23 3.92
C GLU A 386 -19.27 -6.68 4.52
N ALA A 387 -18.61 -7.47 5.37
CA ALA A 387 -17.31 -7.12 5.93
C ALA A 387 -16.27 -6.86 4.82
N ALA A 388 -16.23 -7.72 3.79
CA ALA A 388 -15.37 -7.55 2.62
C ALA A 388 -15.76 -6.31 1.78
N ARG A 389 -17.05 -6.02 1.64
CA ARG A 389 -17.55 -4.81 0.94
C ARG A 389 -17.09 -3.53 1.64
N GLN A 390 -17.27 -3.43 2.96
CA GLN A 390 -16.82 -2.28 3.74
C GLN A 390 -15.31 -2.08 3.66
N ARG A 391 -14.54 -3.18 3.73
CA ARG A 391 -13.10 -3.15 3.49
C ARG A 391 -12.77 -2.62 2.10
N GLN A 392 -13.42 -3.14 1.05
CA GLN A 392 -13.16 -2.69 -0.32
C GLN A 392 -13.42 -1.18 -0.47
N LEU A 393 -14.53 -0.68 0.08
CA LEU A 393 -14.86 0.75 0.11
C LEU A 393 -13.73 1.60 0.71
N MET A 394 -13.12 1.14 1.79
CA MET A 394 -12.00 1.86 2.42
C MET A 394 -10.78 1.96 1.50
N TYR A 395 -10.35 0.83 0.92
CA TYR A 395 -9.15 0.80 0.07
C TYR A 395 -9.37 1.45 -1.30
N SER A 396 -10.62 1.58 -1.76
CA SER A 396 -10.96 2.31 -3.00
C SER A 396 -11.40 3.76 -2.76
N SER A 397 -11.31 4.28 -1.53
CA SER A 397 -11.84 5.61 -1.16
C SER A 397 -11.08 6.79 -1.77
N GLY A 398 -9.82 6.60 -2.17
CA GLY A 398 -8.93 7.71 -2.57
C GLY A 398 -8.36 8.52 -1.39
N LEU A 399 -8.68 8.14 -0.14
CA LEU A 399 -8.18 8.80 1.08
C LEU A 399 -6.83 8.23 1.56
N GLY A 400 -6.25 7.26 0.85
CA GLY A 400 -4.95 6.65 1.15
C GLY A 400 -5.04 5.28 1.83
N THR A 401 -4.31 4.29 1.31
CA THR A 401 -4.33 2.90 1.83
C THR A 401 -3.70 2.79 3.22
N GLU A 402 -2.71 3.62 3.54
CA GLU A 402 -2.11 3.69 4.87
C GLU A 402 -3.13 4.10 5.94
N HIS A 403 -3.99 5.08 5.63
CA HIS A 403 -5.08 5.48 6.51
C HIS A 403 -6.13 4.37 6.66
N ALA A 404 -6.40 3.60 5.60
CA ALA A 404 -7.26 2.42 5.68
C ALA A 404 -6.68 1.34 6.60
N ASP A 405 -5.37 1.07 6.51
CA ASP A 405 -4.67 0.11 7.37
C ASP A 405 -4.71 0.55 8.85
N LYS A 406 -4.46 1.83 9.13
CA LYS A 406 -4.54 2.44 10.47
C LYS A 406 -5.96 2.41 11.03
N ALA A 407 -6.96 2.77 10.22
CA ALA A 407 -8.37 2.70 10.60
C ALA A 407 -8.80 1.26 10.93
N LEU A 408 -8.39 0.29 10.11
CA LEU A 408 -8.68 -1.13 10.34
C LEU A 408 -7.95 -1.66 11.59
N TYR A 409 -6.69 -1.24 11.81
CA TYR A 409 -5.96 -1.54 13.03
C TYR A 409 -6.71 -1.07 14.27
N ARG A 410 -7.14 0.19 14.27
CA ARG A 410 -7.90 0.78 15.37
C ARG A 410 -9.20 0.03 15.63
N ALA A 411 -9.94 -0.33 14.57
CA ALA A 411 -11.21 -1.04 14.69
C ALA A 411 -11.06 -2.48 15.19
N LEU A 412 -9.96 -3.16 14.85
CA LEU A 412 -9.68 -4.53 15.30
C LEU A 412 -9.10 -4.59 16.72
N THR A 413 -8.57 -3.49 17.26
CA THR A 413 -7.91 -3.47 18.58
C THR A 413 -8.80 -4.05 19.70
N PRO A 414 -10.07 -3.61 19.88
CA PRO A 414 -10.93 -4.16 20.92
C PRO A 414 -11.22 -5.66 20.77
N LEU A 415 -11.28 -6.15 19.52
CA LEU A 415 -11.51 -7.55 19.21
C LEU A 415 -10.29 -8.41 19.59
N LEU A 416 -9.08 -7.91 19.35
CA LEU A 416 -7.82 -8.55 19.73
C LEU A 416 -7.60 -8.54 21.26
N GLU A 417 -7.98 -7.45 21.93
CA GLU A 417 -8.00 -7.36 23.39
C GLU A 417 -8.99 -8.38 24.00
N TYR A 418 -10.18 -8.50 23.42
CA TYR A 418 -11.15 -9.51 23.85
C TYR A 418 -10.63 -10.94 23.63
N LEU A 419 -9.98 -11.22 22.49
CA LEU A 419 -9.32 -12.51 22.24
C LEU A 419 -8.26 -12.82 23.30
N THR A 420 -7.46 -11.81 23.68
CA THR A 420 -6.46 -11.93 24.73
C THR A 420 -7.10 -12.25 26.07
N LEU A 421 -8.18 -11.57 26.43
CA LEU A 421 -8.92 -11.80 27.66
C LEU A 421 -9.47 -13.23 27.75
N ILE A 422 -10.13 -13.75 26.70
CA ILE A 422 -10.67 -15.12 26.74
C ILE A 422 -9.57 -16.17 26.80
N CYS A 423 -8.40 -15.90 26.21
CA CYS A 423 -7.23 -16.77 26.30
C CYS A 423 -6.68 -16.80 27.74
N GLN A 424 -6.51 -15.64 28.37
CA GLN A 424 -6.07 -15.54 29.77
C GLN A 424 -7.05 -16.24 30.72
N GLN A 425 -8.36 -16.03 30.54
CA GLN A 425 -9.40 -16.70 31.33
C GLN A 425 -9.38 -18.22 31.16
N ALA A 426 -9.09 -18.71 29.96
CA ALA A 426 -8.95 -20.15 29.71
C ALA A 426 -7.74 -20.72 30.48
N THR A 427 -6.58 -20.08 30.38
CA THR A 427 -5.37 -20.49 31.12
C THR A 427 -5.63 -20.51 32.63
N SER A 428 -6.16 -19.43 33.22
CA SER A 428 -6.41 -19.38 34.67
C SER A 428 -7.43 -20.44 35.14
N LYS A 429 -8.42 -20.81 34.31
CA LYS A 429 -9.36 -21.88 34.64
C LYS A 429 -8.68 -23.26 34.66
N VAL A 430 -7.76 -23.51 33.73
CA VAL A 430 -7.01 -24.78 33.69
C VAL A 430 -5.97 -24.84 34.80
N ASP A 431 -5.29 -23.73 35.11
CA ASP A 431 -4.35 -23.66 36.23
C ASP A 431 -5.03 -24.05 37.57
N ALA A 432 -6.28 -23.59 37.77
CA ALA A 432 -7.05 -23.89 38.97
C ALA A 432 -7.63 -25.32 38.99
N ALA A 433 -7.99 -25.88 37.84
CA ALA A 433 -8.58 -27.21 37.71
C ALA A 433 -8.10 -27.92 36.42
N PRO A 434 -6.87 -28.48 36.41
CA PRO A 434 -6.26 -29.03 35.21
C PRO A 434 -7.06 -30.17 34.57
N GLU A 435 -7.80 -30.95 35.36
CA GLU A 435 -8.69 -32.00 34.88
C GLU A 435 -9.84 -31.52 33.99
N GLN A 436 -10.19 -30.23 34.05
CA GLN A 436 -11.21 -29.63 33.19
C GLN A 436 -10.63 -29.09 31.87
N GLY A 437 -9.31 -29.21 31.63
CA GLY A 437 -8.63 -28.55 30.51
C GLY A 437 -9.21 -28.86 29.14
N ALA A 438 -9.62 -30.11 28.86
CA ALA A 438 -10.28 -30.45 27.59
C ALA A 438 -11.61 -29.68 27.38
N THR A 439 -12.44 -29.56 28.41
CA THR A 439 -13.71 -28.82 28.37
C THR A 439 -13.49 -27.31 28.18
N VAL A 440 -12.48 -26.77 28.88
CA VAL A 440 -12.10 -25.35 28.75
C VAL A 440 -11.58 -25.05 27.34
N VAL A 441 -10.76 -25.93 26.77
CA VAL A 441 -10.26 -25.82 25.39
C VAL A 441 -11.41 -25.85 24.38
N GLU A 442 -12.39 -26.74 24.54
CA GLU A 442 -13.53 -26.80 23.63
C GLU A 442 -14.42 -25.53 23.70
N SER A 443 -14.58 -24.98 24.90
CA SER A 443 -15.26 -23.69 25.10
C SER A 443 -14.49 -22.55 24.40
N LEU A 444 -13.16 -22.53 24.53
CA LEU A 444 -12.31 -21.56 23.85
C LEU A 444 -12.35 -21.70 22.32
N ARG A 445 -12.40 -22.93 21.79
CA ARG A 445 -12.54 -23.20 20.35
C ARG A 445 -13.81 -22.60 19.77
N THR A 446 -14.91 -22.72 20.50
CA THR A 446 -16.18 -22.12 20.11
C THR A 446 -16.09 -20.60 20.15
N ALA A 447 -15.63 -20.04 21.27
CA ALA A 447 -15.56 -18.58 21.48
C ALA A 447 -14.63 -17.85 20.48
N LYS A 448 -13.48 -18.43 20.14
CA LYS A 448 -12.51 -17.80 19.22
C LYS A 448 -12.94 -17.78 17.76
N THR A 449 -13.82 -18.71 17.36
CA THR A 449 -14.10 -18.98 15.95
C THR A 449 -14.63 -17.74 15.20
N PRO A 450 -15.65 -17.01 15.69
CA PRO A 450 -16.11 -15.80 15.02
C PRO A 450 -15.03 -14.72 14.94
N ILE A 451 -14.16 -14.62 15.96
CA ILE A 451 -13.06 -13.65 16.03
C ILE A 451 -12.03 -13.92 14.92
N LEU A 452 -11.51 -15.15 14.86
CA LEU A 452 -10.49 -15.52 13.87
C LEU A 452 -11.03 -15.50 12.44
N LYS A 453 -12.31 -15.84 12.23
CA LYS A 453 -12.95 -15.71 10.91
C LYS A 453 -13.08 -14.24 10.48
N THR A 454 -13.46 -13.35 11.41
CA THR A 454 -13.52 -11.90 11.16
C THR A 454 -12.14 -11.37 10.76
N LEU A 455 -11.09 -11.74 11.51
CA LEU A 455 -9.72 -11.37 11.15
C LEU A 455 -9.32 -11.90 9.76
N ASN A 456 -9.56 -13.17 9.46
CA ASN A 456 -9.25 -13.74 8.14
C ASN A 456 -9.98 -13.05 6.97
N CYS A 457 -11.19 -12.56 7.21
CA CYS A 457 -11.95 -11.82 6.20
C CYS A 457 -11.43 -10.39 5.98
N LEU A 458 -11.01 -9.72 7.06
CA LEU A 458 -10.68 -8.30 7.03
C LEU A 458 -9.20 -8.04 6.74
N VAL A 459 -8.31 -8.95 7.15
CA VAL A 459 -6.86 -8.80 6.95
C VAL A 459 -6.30 -9.98 6.16
N GLY A 460 -5.33 -9.69 5.29
CA GLY A 460 -4.78 -10.68 4.37
C GLY A 460 -4.02 -11.82 5.05
N VAL A 461 -3.71 -12.86 4.27
CA VAL A 461 -2.98 -14.07 4.73
C VAL A 461 -1.54 -13.77 5.19
N ASN A 462 -1.01 -12.59 4.86
CA ASN A 462 0.32 -12.16 5.30
C ASN A 462 0.28 -11.12 6.44
N ASP A 463 -0.90 -10.78 6.96
CA ASP A 463 -1.00 -9.80 8.05
C ASP A 463 -0.49 -10.36 9.38
N GLN A 464 0.47 -9.65 9.98
CA GLN A 464 1.10 -10.08 11.22
C GLN A 464 0.10 -10.18 12.38
N ARG A 465 -0.89 -9.29 12.47
CA ARG A 465 -1.89 -9.29 13.55
C ARG A 465 -2.74 -10.54 13.52
N ARG A 466 -3.09 -11.00 12.30
CA ARG A 466 -3.80 -12.25 12.09
C ARG A 466 -2.95 -13.42 12.59
N ASN A 467 -1.70 -13.48 12.15
CA ASN A 467 -0.78 -14.55 12.53
C ASN A 467 -0.57 -14.59 14.05
N ASP A 468 -0.34 -13.44 14.69
CA ASP A 468 -0.15 -13.31 16.13
C ASP A 468 -1.38 -13.75 16.92
N ALA A 469 -2.58 -13.37 16.48
CA ALA A 469 -3.84 -13.77 17.11
C ALA A 469 -4.06 -15.29 17.05
N HIS A 470 -3.79 -15.90 15.89
CA HIS A 470 -3.87 -17.35 15.70
C HIS A 470 -2.81 -18.09 16.55
N ASP A 471 -1.58 -17.57 16.59
CA ASP A 471 -0.50 -18.14 17.40
C ASP A 471 -0.74 -17.98 18.90
N GLN A 472 -1.33 -16.87 19.34
CA GLN A 472 -1.70 -16.66 20.74
C GLN A 472 -2.71 -17.72 21.19
N VAL A 473 -3.78 -17.91 20.41
CA VAL A 473 -4.76 -18.95 20.66
C VAL A 473 -4.09 -20.33 20.70
N ALA A 474 -3.24 -20.65 19.71
CA ALA A 474 -2.57 -21.93 19.63
C ALA A 474 -1.67 -22.17 20.86
N ARG A 475 -0.91 -21.15 21.30
CA ARG A 475 -0.11 -21.21 22.54
C ARG A 475 -0.97 -21.46 23.78
N THR A 476 -2.11 -20.79 23.90
CA THR A 476 -3.04 -20.99 25.02
C THR A 476 -3.62 -22.39 25.01
N ILE A 477 -4.15 -22.87 23.87
CA ILE A 477 -4.69 -24.23 23.75
C ILE A 477 -3.61 -25.25 24.09
N ARG A 478 -2.41 -25.09 23.54
CA ARG A 478 -1.25 -25.94 23.82
C ARG A 478 -0.96 -26.03 25.32
N GLY A 479 -0.83 -24.90 26.01
CA GLY A 479 -0.57 -24.87 27.45
C GLY A 479 -1.64 -25.62 28.24
N CYS A 480 -2.91 -25.30 27.99
CA CYS A 480 -4.04 -25.95 28.64
C CYS A 480 -4.08 -27.47 28.41
N LEU A 481 -3.75 -27.94 27.20
CA LEU A 481 -3.72 -29.36 26.88
C LEU A 481 -2.55 -30.07 27.58
N ILE A 482 -1.39 -29.44 27.69
CA ILE A 482 -0.23 -29.98 28.42
C ILE A 482 -0.59 -30.20 29.90
N ASP A 483 -1.20 -29.21 30.55
CA ASP A 483 -1.57 -29.31 31.96
C ASP A 483 -2.64 -30.40 32.18
N TYR A 484 -3.61 -30.48 31.26
CA TYR A 484 -4.64 -31.52 31.26
C TYR A 484 -4.05 -32.93 31.14
N VAL A 485 -3.20 -33.19 30.14
CA VAL A 485 -2.66 -34.55 29.93
C VAL A 485 -1.70 -34.95 31.04
N ASN A 486 -0.92 -34.01 31.57
CA ASN A 486 -0.04 -34.26 32.72
C ASN A 486 -0.83 -34.66 33.98
N LYS A 487 -2.04 -34.13 34.15
CA LYS A 487 -2.88 -34.43 35.32
C LYS A 487 -3.74 -35.68 35.16
N THR A 488 -4.24 -35.94 33.95
CA THR A 488 -5.34 -36.91 33.73
C THR A 488 -4.94 -38.14 32.91
N ASP A 489 -3.78 -38.15 32.26
CA ASP A 489 -3.44 -39.13 31.23
C ASP A 489 -4.51 -39.23 30.10
N GLY A 490 -5.24 -38.15 29.85
CA GLY A 490 -6.33 -38.05 28.87
C GLY A 490 -5.87 -37.97 27.39
N TRP A 491 -4.89 -38.79 27.00
CA TRP A 491 -4.21 -38.72 25.70
C TRP A 491 -5.15 -38.82 24.49
N ALA A 492 -6.15 -39.71 24.55
CA ALA A 492 -7.11 -39.93 23.46
C ALA A 492 -7.99 -38.70 23.18
N VAL A 493 -8.34 -37.95 24.24
CA VAL A 493 -9.15 -36.73 24.16
C VAL A 493 -8.30 -35.55 23.68
N ALA A 494 -7.05 -35.47 24.12
CA ALA A 494 -6.16 -34.37 23.79
C ALA A 494 -5.61 -34.40 22.36
N LEU A 495 -5.40 -35.58 21.77
CA LEU A 495 -4.81 -35.72 20.43
C LEU A 495 -5.54 -34.90 19.34
N PRO A 496 -6.87 -35.03 19.13
CA PRO A 496 -7.56 -34.21 18.12
C PRO A 496 -7.48 -32.71 18.42
N LEU A 497 -7.45 -32.32 19.70
CA LEU A 497 -7.31 -30.92 20.11
C LEU A 497 -5.91 -30.36 19.82
N PHE A 498 -4.86 -31.18 19.92
CA PHE A 498 -3.51 -30.81 19.48
C PHE A 498 -3.39 -30.72 17.96
N GLU A 499 -4.04 -31.61 17.20
CA GLU A 499 -4.10 -31.54 15.73
C GLU A 499 -4.81 -30.26 15.26
N ASP A 500 -5.91 -29.89 15.90
CA ASP A 500 -6.61 -28.62 15.64
C ASP A 500 -5.75 -27.40 16.02
N CYS A 501 -4.98 -27.49 17.11
CA CYS A 501 -4.02 -26.46 17.51
C CYS A 501 -2.92 -26.25 16.46
N MET A 502 -2.41 -27.34 15.87
CA MET A 502 -1.43 -27.30 14.78
C MET A 502 -1.97 -26.55 13.54
N ALA A 503 -3.26 -26.69 13.25
CA ALA A 503 -3.88 -26.02 12.11
C ALA A 503 -3.96 -24.48 12.30
N LEU A 504 -3.93 -24.00 13.55
CA LEU A 504 -3.94 -22.57 13.89
C LEU A 504 -2.54 -21.96 13.87
N ALA A 505 -1.50 -22.72 14.18
CA ALA A 505 -0.14 -22.20 14.31
C ALA A 505 0.46 -21.73 12.98
N HIS A 506 0.86 -20.46 12.94
CA HIS A 506 1.55 -19.79 11.83
C HIS A 506 3.07 -19.69 12.04
N SER A 507 3.57 -19.48 13.26
CA SER A 507 5.02 -19.47 13.52
C SER A 507 5.66 -20.86 13.37
N GLU A 508 6.84 -20.90 12.73
CA GLU A 508 7.59 -22.14 12.51
C GLU A 508 8.00 -22.80 13.82
N GLU A 509 8.38 -21.99 14.83
CA GLU A 509 8.72 -22.45 16.16
C GLU A 509 7.55 -23.18 16.85
N LEU A 510 6.36 -22.56 16.85
CA LEU A 510 5.17 -23.15 17.48
C LEU A 510 4.74 -24.43 16.77
N ARG A 511 4.78 -24.45 15.43
CA ARG A 511 4.49 -25.65 14.64
C ARG A 511 5.48 -26.78 14.92
N ALA A 512 6.78 -26.48 15.01
CA ALA A 512 7.78 -27.49 15.34
C ALA A 512 7.52 -28.09 16.74
N ARG A 513 7.20 -27.23 17.72
CA ARG A 513 6.90 -27.66 19.09
C ARG A 513 5.65 -28.52 19.19
N LEU A 514 4.57 -28.12 18.52
CA LEU A 514 3.33 -28.90 18.47
C LEU A 514 3.53 -30.26 17.78
N ALA A 515 4.42 -30.34 16.78
CA ALA A 515 4.68 -31.59 16.06
C ALA A 515 5.41 -32.60 16.95
N GLU A 516 6.36 -32.12 17.76
CA GLU A 516 7.03 -32.93 18.78
C GLU A 516 6.02 -33.48 19.80
N GLU A 517 5.14 -32.60 20.31
CA GLU A 517 4.14 -32.93 21.32
C GLU A 517 3.10 -33.93 20.81
N ILE A 518 2.57 -33.73 19.60
CA ILE A 518 1.67 -34.70 18.95
C ILE A 518 2.36 -36.07 18.86
N GLY A 519 3.63 -36.12 18.46
CA GLY A 519 4.37 -37.38 18.41
C GLY A 519 4.55 -38.04 19.79
N VAL A 520 4.68 -37.25 20.87
CA VAL A 520 4.70 -37.78 22.25
C VAL A 520 3.33 -38.37 22.62
N VAL A 521 2.25 -37.65 22.34
CA VAL A 521 0.87 -38.09 22.62
C VAL A 521 0.55 -39.38 21.87
N GLU A 522 0.89 -39.47 20.58
CA GLU A 522 0.70 -40.68 19.77
C GLU A 522 1.44 -41.89 20.33
N ARG A 523 2.70 -41.73 20.75
CA ARG A 523 3.49 -42.81 21.37
C ARG A 523 2.88 -43.26 22.70
N LYS A 524 2.42 -42.32 23.53
CA LYS A 524 1.76 -42.61 24.81
C LYS A 524 0.44 -43.34 24.60
N LEU A 525 -0.36 -42.94 23.60
CA LEU A 525 -1.61 -43.58 23.23
C LEU A 525 -1.39 -45.03 22.72
N ALA A 526 -0.37 -45.24 21.90
CA ALA A 526 0.01 -46.57 21.43
C ALA A 526 0.46 -47.49 22.58
N ALA A 527 1.14 -46.93 23.59
CA ALA A 527 1.61 -47.67 24.76
C ALA A 527 0.51 -47.96 25.80
N SER A 528 -0.51 -47.11 25.91
CA SER A 528 -1.58 -47.25 26.91
C SER A 528 -2.71 -48.20 26.49
N GLY A 529 -2.71 -48.70 25.25
CA GLY A 529 -3.78 -49.56 24.71
C GLY A 529 -5.13 -48.85 24.55
N GLN A 530 -5.19 -47.53 24.77
CA GLN A 530 -6.36 -46.70 24.53
C GLN A 530 -6.50 -46.44 23.03
N GLY A 531 -7.00 -47.44 22.29
CA GLY A 531 -7.27 -47.31 20.86
C GLY A 531 -8.32 -46.23 20.56
N ARG A 532 -8.17 -45.59 19.39
CA ARG A 532 -9.13 -44.63 18.80
C ARG A 532 -10.59 -45.09 19.00
N PRO A 533 -11.49 -44.28 19.59
CA PRO A 533 -12.91 -44.58 19.57
C PRO A 533 -13.44 -44.34 18.14
N GLY A 534 -13.81 -45.41 17.43
CA GLY A 534 -14.55 -45.32 16.17
C GLY A 534 -13.96 -46.07 14.98
N ALA A 535 -13.98 -47.39 15.01
CA ALA A 535 -14.13 -48.22 13.81
C ALA A 535 -14.89 -49.49 14.24
N SER A 536 -16.20 -49.49 14.03
CA SER A 536 -17.08 -50.58 14.42
C SER A 536 -16.75 -51.87 13.68
N ALA A 537 -16.77 -52.96 14.44
CA ALA A 537 -16.71 -54.32 13.95
C ALA A 537 -17.91 -54.65 13.06
N GLY A 538 -17.65 -55.29 11.92
CA GLY A 538 -18.64 -55.85 11.01
C GLY A 538 -18.20 -57.21 10.49
N THR A 539 -18.65 -58.25 11.21
CA THR A 539 -19.01 -59.58 10.70
C THR A 539 -17.90 -60.52 10.19
N ARG A 540 -17.63 -61.51 11.02
CA ARG A 540 -16.99 -62.79 10.73
C ARG A 540 -17.97 -63.67 9.94
N SER A 541 -17.56 -64.23 8.79
CA SER A 541 -18.15 -65.47 8.25
C SER A 541 -17.07 -66.33 7.57
N GLN A 542 -17.21 -67.65 7.76
CA GLN A 542 -16.26 -68.71 7.41
C GLN A 542 -16.49 -69.25 5.98
N SER A 543 -15.43 -69.73 5.33
CA SER A 543 -15.31 -70.96 4.49
C SER A 543 -13.97 -70.90 3.75
N SER A 544 -12.96 -71.74 3.99
CA SER A 544 -12.75 -73.17 3.74
C SER A 544 -12.51 -73.58 2.26
N SER A 545 -11.25 -73.99 2.00
CA SER A 545 -10.71 -74.96 1.01
C SER A 545 -9.59 -74.36 0.13
N ARG A 546 -8.30 -74.72 0.27
CA ARG A 546 -7.52 -75.96 -0.02
C ARG A 546 -7.12 -76.08 -1.50
N GLY A 547 -5.81 -76.02 -1.81
CA GLY A 547 -5.23 -76.61 -3.02
C GLY A 547 -4.14 -75.84 -3.78
N ASP A 548 -2.88 -76.06 -3.37
CA ASP A 548 -1.69 -76.32 -4.21
C ASP A 548 -0.97 -75.26 -5.12
N THR A 549 0.22 -74.90 -4.59
CA THR A 549 1.58 -74.90 -5.16
C THR A 549 2.02 -74.14 -6.44
N ARG A 550 2.98 -73.22 -6.18
CA ARG A 550 4.33 -72.99 -6.77
C ARG A 550 4.58 -71.84 -7.78
N GLN A 551 5.53 -71.00 -7.34
CA GLN A 551 6.48 -70.10 -8.05
C GLN A 551 5.86 -68.93 -8.83
N ALA A 552 6.36 -67.68 -8.80
CA ALA A 552 7.63 -67.09 -8.40
C ALA A 552 7.41 -65.58 -8.09
N SER A 553 8.42 -64.99 -7.46
CA SER A 553 8.87 -63.58 -7.56
C SER A 553 8.02 -62.41 -7.04
N SER A 554 8.65 -61.70 -6.08
CA SER A 554 8.62 -60.25 -5.82
C SER A 554 7.27 -59.52 -5.80
N ALA A 555 6.73 -59.29 -4.60
CA ALA A 555 5.78 -58.20 -4.35
C ALA A 555 6.42 -57.23 -3.33
N ALA A 556 6.76 -56.05 -3.81
CA ALA A 556 7.13 -54.89 -2.98
C ALA A 556 6.23 -53.73 -3.36
N GLN A 557 5.53 -53.18 -2.34
CA GLN A 557 4.99 -51.81 -2.25
C GLN A 557 3.86 -51.47 -3.25
N GLY A 558 2.75 -50.82 -2.91
CA GLY A 558 2.33 -50.04 -1.75
C GLY A 558 1.27 -49.06 -2.25
N THR A 559 -0.01 -49.40 -2.18
CA THR A 559 -1.11 -48.54 -2.63
C THR A 559 -2.01 -48.16 -1.46
N SER A 560 -1.58 -47.17 -0.69
CA SER A 560 -2.43 -46.17 -0.01
C SER A 560 -1.54 -45.09 0.63
N LYS A 561 -0.64 -44.52 -0.18
CA LYS A 561 0.24 -43.40 0.20
C LYS A 561 0.32 -42.31 -0.87
N ALA A 562 -0.64 -42.28 -1.79
CA ALA A 562 -0.67 -41.38 -2.94
C ALA A 562 -1.89 -40.44 -2.92
N VAL A 563 -2.13 -39.76 -1.79
CA VAL A 563 -3.03 -38.57 -1.74
C VAL A 563 -2.42 -37.42 -0.91
N ARG A 564 -1.20 -37.56 -0.38
CA ARG A 564 -0.50 -36.52 0.42
C ARG A 564 0.92 -36.22 -0.05
N ARG A 565 1.16 -36.20 -1.37
CA ARG A 565 2.38 -35.67 -1.99
C ARG A 565 2.01 -34.77 -3.18
N GLY A 566 1.50 -33.58 -2.85
CA GLY A 566 1.24 -32.49 -3.80
C GLY A 566 1.44 -31.09 -3.22
N TYR A 567 1.97 -30.99 -1.99
CA TYR A 567 2.17 -29.72 -1.28
C TYR A 567 3.62 -29.52 -0.79
N ALA A 568 4.57 -30.13 -1.50
CA ALA A 568 5.99 -29.98 -1.22
C ALA A 568 6.75 -29.80 -2.53
N LEU A 569 6.51 -28.68 -3.22
CA LEU A 569 7.42 -28.09 -4.21
C LEU A 569 7.15 -26.58 -4.45
N GLY A 570 6.40 -25.91 -3.56
CA GLY A 570 6.25 -24.44 -3.53
C GLY A 570 7.24 -23.73 -2.60
N GLN A 571 8.12 -24.47 -1.91
CA GLN A 571 9.05 -23.93 -0.91
C GLN A 571 10.38 -23.42 -1.47
N VAL A 572 10.59 -23.42 -2.79
CA VAL A 572 11.82 -22.87 -3.41
C VAL A 572 11.66 -21.38 -3.77
N TRP A 573 10.45 -20.83 -3.78
CA TRP A 573 10.20 -19.41 -4.08
C TRP A 573 10.50 -18.44 -2.92
N ARG A 574 10.70 -18.94 -1.70
CA ARG A 574 10.98 -18.14 -0.48
C ARG A 574 12.48 -17.98 -0.16
N LYS A 575 13.40 -18.49 -0.98
CA LYS A 575 14.85 -18.43 -0.72
C LYS A 575 15.69 -17.87 -1.89
N LEU A 576 15.27 -16.76 -2.49
CA LEU A 576 16.15 -15.93 -3.33
C LEU A 576 16.02 -14.44 -2.97
N PRO A 577 17.15 -13.70 -2.92
CA PRO A 577 17.18 -12.27 -2.58
C PRO A 577 16.44 -11.41 -3.61
N LYS A 578 15.94 -10.24 -3.15
CA LYS A 578 15.05 -9.31 -3.89
C LYS A 578 15.61 -8.79 -5.22
N LEU A 579 16.90 -9.00 -5.53
CA LEU A 579 17.51 -8.64 -6.82
C LEU A 579 17.00 -9.49 -8.00
N GLY A 580 16.50 -10.70 -7.78
CA GLY A 580 16.01 -11.58 -8.85
C GLY A 580 14.59 -11.29 -9.35
N LYS A 581 13.85 -10.38 -8.69
CA LYS A 581 12.47 -10.01 -9.07
C LYS A 581 12.41 -8.78 -9.98
N MET A 582 13.51 -8.02 -10.06
CA MET A 582 13.64 -6.80 -10.87
C MET A 582 14.12 -7.08 -12.30
N ALA A 583 14.77 -8.22 -12.54
CA ALA A 583 15.45 -8.51 -13.81
C ALA A 583 14.50 -8.70 -15.02
N VAL A 584 13.24 -9.12 -14.82
CA VAL A 584 12.32 -9.40 -15.95
C VAL A 584 11.63 -8.14 -16.47
N GLY A 585 11.36 -7.15 -15.61
CA GLY A 585 10.80 -5.85 -16.04
C GLY A 585 11.82 -4.93 -16.71
N MET A 586 13.10 -5.07 -16.34
CA MET A 586 14.21 -4.27 -16.86
C MET A 586 14.59 -4.66 -18.30
N VAL A 587 14.47 -5.95 -18.66
CA VAL A 587 14.78 -6.46 -20.02
C VAL A 587 13.78 -5.94 -21.05
N VAL A 588 12.50 -5.77 -20.70
CA VAL A 588 11.46 -5.25 -21.62
C VAL A 588 11.62 -3.75 -21.91
N ALA A 589 12.07 -2.97 -20.94
CA ALA A 589 12.27 -1.52 -21.10
C ALA A 589 13.57 -1.18 -21.86
N ILE A 590 14.64 -1.94 -21.64
CA ILE A 590 15.94 -1.74 -22.32
C ILE A 590 15.87 -2.20 -23.79
N LEU A 591 15.16 -3.29 -24.11
CA LEU A 591 15.01 -3.78 -25.49
C LEU A 591 14.22 -2.81 -26.39
N VAL A 592 13.18 -2.15 -25.86
CA VAL A 592 12.38 -1.17 -26.62
C VAL A 592 13.17 0.11 -26.88
N ILE A 593 14.06 0.50 -25.97
CA ILE A 593 14.92 1.68 -26.13
C ILE A 593 16.06 1.42 -27.13
N VAL A 594 16.68 0.24 -27.13
CA VAL A 594 17.74 -0.12 -28.11
C VAL A 594 17.17 -0.23 -29.52
N ILE A 595 15.96 -0.78 -29.69
CA ILE A 595 15.26 -0.86 -30.99
C ILE A 595 14.82 0.55 -31.49
N LEU A 596 14.38 1.46 -30.60
CA LEU A 596 14.02 2.84 -30.97
C LEU A 596 15.25 3.73 -31.26
N VAL A 597 16.38 3.49 -30.60
CA VAL A 597 17.61 4.27 -30.78
C VAL A 597 18.40 3.80 -32.02
N LEU A 598 18.36 2.52 -32.39
CA LEU A 598 19.00 2.02 -33.62
C LEU A 598 18.13 2.23 -34.88
N SER A 599 16.84 2.53 -34.73
CA SER A 599 15.94 2.84 -35.85
C SER A 599 15.88 4.34 -36.21
N SER A 600 16.60 5.22 -35.50
CA SER A 600 16.54 6.68 -35.71
C SER A 600 17.85 7.34 -36.17
N GLY A 601 18.87 6.56 -36.54
CA GLY A 601 20.14 7.06 -37.07
C GLY A 601 20.40 6.65 -38.52
N GLY A 602 19.93 7.44 -39.48
CA GLY A 602 20.22 7.19 -40.91
C GLY A 602 19.63 8.24 -41.86
N GLU A 603 20.26 9.41 -41.87
CA GLU A 603 20.43 10.37 -42.99
C GLU A 603 19.24 10.70 -43.93
N THR A 604 18.76 11.94 -43.83
CA THR A 604 17.97 12.60 -44.86
C THR A 604 18.85 13.47 -45.78
N ASN A 605 18.52 13.37 -47.08
CA ASN A 605 18.75 14.30 -48.20
C ASN A 605 19.99 14.11 -49.09
N ASN A 606 19.77 13.56 -50.29
CA ASN A 606 19.36 14.41 -51.42
C ASN A 606 18.75 13.63 -52.60
N THR A 607 17.67 14.18 -53.11
CA THR A 607 16.88 13.83 -54.30
C THR A 607 17.68 13.83 -55.60
N SER A 608 17.41 12.90 -56.52
CA SER A 608 16.94 13.16 -57.91
C SER A 608 16.77 11.88 -58.75
N ASP A 609 15.56 11.72 -59.31
CA ASP A 609 15.16 11.15 -60.60
C ASP A 609 15.29 9.67 -61.03
N SER A 610 14.12 9.20 -61.51
CA SER A 610 13.85 8.29 -62.65
C SER A 610 13.79 6.75 -62.49
N SER A 611 12.55 6.26 -62.42
CA SER A 611 11.87 5.17 -63.19
C SER A 611 12.47 3.75 -63.39
N PRO A 612 11.62 2.73 -63.65
CA PRO A 612 11.83 1.35 -63.20
C PRO A 612 12.08 0.31 -64.31
N ALA A 613 12.69 -0.84 -63.98
CA ALA A 613 12.42 -2.13 -64.67
C ALA A 613 13.13 -3.35 -64.02
N SER A 614 12.30 -4.36 -63.71
CA SER A 614 12.40 -5.79 -64.10
C SER A 614 13.59 -6.69 -63.73
N GLY A 615 13.23 -7.77 -62.99
CA GLY A 615 13.69 -9.15 -63.18
C GLY A 615 15.01 -9.55 -62.51
N THR A 616 15.34 -10.81 -62.19
CA THR A 616 14.70 -12.13 -62.19
C THR A 616 15.83 -13.08 -61.73
N THR A 617 15.53 -14.01 -60.80
CA THR A 617 16.14 -15.36 -60.60
C THR A 617 17.56 -15.60 -60.03
N LEU A 618 17.55 -16.51 -59.02
CA LEU A 618 18.29 -17.80 -58.86
C LEU A 618 19.84 -17.78 -58.98
N ASN A 619 20.65 -18.60 -58.32
CA ASN A 619 20.60 -19.61 -57.25
C ASN A 619 22.05 -20.18 -57.21
N THR A 620 22.35 -21.00 -56.20
CA THR A 620 23.39 -22.05 -56.13
C THR A 620 24.83 -21.72 -55.66
N ASN A 621 25.16 -22.38 -54.53
CA ASN A 621 26.47 -22.62 -53.91
C ASN A 621 27.39 -23.57 -54.76
N PRO A 622 28.48 -24.14 -54.20
CA PRO A 622 29.90 -23.72 -54.17
C PRO A 622 30.75 -24.82 -54.92
N PRO A 623 31.92 -25.30 -54.46
CA PRO A 623 33.19 -24.70 -53.99
C PRO A 623 34.34 -25.01 -54.98
N VAL A 624 35.61 -24.76 -54.60
CA VAL A 624 36.85 -25.54 -54.90
C VAL A 624 38.09 -24.61 -54.99
N ALA A 625 39.09 -24.88 -54.13
CA ALA A 625 40.50 -24.44 -54.24
C ALA A 625 41.29 -25.47 -55.09
N PRO A 626 42.53 -25.29 -55.63
CA PRO A 626 43.70 -24.77 -54.87
C PRO A 626 44.95 -24.20 -55.65
N ILE A 627 45.92 -23.66 -54.88
CA ILE A 627 47.42 -23.68 -55.02
C ILE A 627 48.14 -22.90 -56.17
N SER A 628 48.98 -21.88 -55.84
CA SER A 628 50.47 -21.85 -56.06
C SER A 628 51.19 -20.46 -56.06
N ILE A 629 52.08 -20.24 -55.05
CA ILE A 629 53.50 -19.75 -55.02
C ILE A 629 53.96 -18.42 -55.76
N PRO A 630 55.16 -17.84 -55.50
CA PRO A 630 55.59 -16.86 -54.46
C PRO A 630 56.09 -15.51 -55.04
N ASP A 631 56.41 -14.53 -54.18
CA ASP A 631 57.80 -14.04 -53.92
C ASP A 631 57.90 -12.57 -53.47
N SER A 632 58.73 -12.40 -52.42
CA SER A 632 59.60 -11.28 -52.07
C SER A 632 59.15 -9.82 -52.24
N SER A 633 59.12 -9.05 -51.14
CA SER A 633 60.25 -8.14 -50.80
C SER A 633 59.93 -7.23 -49.58
N THR A 634 60.72 -7.43 -48.51
CA THR A 634 61.35 -6.43 -47.62
C THR A 634 60.68 -5.07 -47.34
N ASP A 635 60.14 -4.99 -46.11
CA ASP A 635 60.66 -4.20 -44.99
C ASP A 635 60.84 -2.67 -45.13
N LYS A 636 59.87 -1.92 -44.57
CA LYS A 636 60.05 -0.73 -43.71
C LYS A 636 58.67 -0.25 -43.24
N GLY A 637 58.18 -0.82 -42.13
CA GLY A 637 56.91 -0.40 -41.51
C GLY A 637 56.51 -1.17 -40.25
N SER A 638 57.47 -1.81 -39.56
CA SER A 638 57.15 -2.91 -38.63
C SER A 638 56.46 -2.52 -37.30
N THR A 639 56.41 -1.25 -36.91
CA THR A 639 55.62 -0.81 -35.74
C THR A 639 54.24 -0.27 -36.13
N ALA A 640 54.14 0.46 -37.25
CA ALA A 640 52.85 0.96 -37.76
C ALA A 640 51.98 -0.16 -38.35
N GLY A 641 52.58 -1.10 -39.09
CA GLY A 641 51.88 -2.25 -39.69
C GLY A 641 51.40 -3.28 -38.67
N SER A 642 52.14 -3.47 -37.56
CA SER A 642 51.74 -4.35 -36.46
C SER A 642 50.55 -3.76 -35.69
N ASN A 643 50.53 -2.45 -35.42
CA ASN A 643 49.38 -1.81 -34.77
C ASN A 643 48.15 -1.79 -35.67
N GLN A 644 48.32 -1.57 -36.98
CA GLN A 644 47.22 -1.61 -37.95
C GLN A 644 46.57 -3.00 -38.03
N ALA A 645 47.37 -4.07 -38.03
CA ALA A 645 46.87 -5.44 -38.03
C ALA A 645 46.10 -5.78 -36.75
N SER A 646 46.61 -5.38 -35.58
CA SER A 646 45.93 -5.58 -34.29
C SER A 646 44.63 -4.77 -34.17
N ILE A 647 44.59 -3.52 -34.66
CA ILE A 647 43.36 -2.70 -34.74
C ILE A 647 42.32 -3.37 -35.63
N THR A 648 42.74 -3.97 -36.75
CA THR A 648 41.83 -4.65 -37.69
C THR A 648 41.25 -5.93 -37.07
N SER A 649 42.08 -6.74 -36.39
CA SER A 649 41.62 -7.92 -35.66
C SER A 649 40.62 -7.57 -34.57
N LEU A 650 40.90 -6.53 -33.78
CA LEU A 650 40.04 -6.11 -32.68
C LEU A 650 38.68 -5.55 -33.17
N ARG A 651 38.66 -4.87 -34.33
CA ARG A 651 37.41 -4.44 -34.98
C ARG A 651 36.55 -5.62 -35.43
N GLU A 652 37.18 -6.66 -35.97
CA GLU A 652 36.48 -7.88 -36.40
C GLU A 652 35.87 -8.62 -35.18
N GLU A 653 36.62 -8.74 -34.09
CA GLU A 653 36.11 -9.32 -32.84
C GLU A 653 34.93 -8.51 -32.25
N ILE A 654 35.02 -7.18 -32.27
CA ILE A 654 33.90 -6.32 -31.83
C ILE A 654 32.68 -6.52 -32.73
N ALA A 655 32.86 -6.66 -34.04
CA ALA A 655 31.76 -6.91 -34.97
C ALA A 655 31.08 -8.26 -34.69
N GLN A 656 31.85 -9.31 -34.39
CA GLN A 656 31.34 -10.63 -34.01
C GLN A 656 30.59 -10.59 -32.67
N SER A 657 31.15 -9.92 -31.65
CA SER A 657 30.48 -9.77 -30.37
C SER A 657 29.17 -8.98 -30.48
N LYS A 658 29.13 -7.92 -31.30
CA LYS A 658 27.89 -7.18 -31.60
C LYS A 658 26.83 -8.04 -32.29
N ALA A 659 27.23 -8.90 -33.22
CA ALA A 659 26.30 -9.82 -33.89
C ALA A 659 25.71 -10.84 -32.90
N ARG A 660 26.50 -11.34 -31.94
CA ARG A 660 26.00 -12.24 -30.90
C ARG A 660 25.10 -11.53 -29.88
N LEU A 661 25.41 -10.29 -29.50
CA LEU A 661 24.52 -9.47 -28.66
C LEU A 661 23.14 -9.31 -29.32
N ALA A 662 23.09 -8.97 -30.62
CA ALA A 662 21.83 -8.86 -31.37
C ALA A 662 21.06 -10.19 -31.45
N SER A 663 21.76 -11.33 -31.54
CA SER A 663 21.15 -12.67 -31.47
C SER A 663 20.52 -12.91 -30.09
N LEU A 664 21.24 -12.60 -29.01
CA LEU A 664 20.75 -12.78 -27.63
C LEU A 664 19.55 -11.86 -27.33
N GLU A 665 19.55 -10.63 -27.85
CA GLU A 665 18.40 -9.73 -27.77
C GLU A 665 17.16 -10.33 -28.45
N GLY A 666 17.31 -10.93 -29.64
CA GLY A 666 16.22 -11.62 -30.33
C GLY A 666 15.68 -12.83 -29.55
N GLU A 667 16.58 -13.61 -28.94
CA GLU A 667 16.21 -14.75 -28.08
C GLU A 667 15.45 -14.28 -26.82
N LEU A 668 15.90 -13.21 -26.16
CA LEU A 668 15.23 -12.59 -25.02
C LEU A 668 13.86 -12.01 -25.40
N GLN A 669 13.73 -11.40 -26.57
CA GLN A 669 12.45 -10.88 -27.06
C GLN A 669 11.43 -11.99 -27.30
N SER A 670 11.87 -13.09 -27.93
CA SER A 670 11.04 -14.27 -28.16
C SER A 670 10.57 -14.87 -26.84
N LEU A 671 11.48 -15.01 -25.88
CA LEU A 671 11.18 -15.53 -24.55
C LEU A 671 10.19 -14.65 -23.79
N ASN A 672 10.31 -13.33 -23.89
CA ASN A 672 9.37 -12.41 -23.28
C ASN A 672 7.95 -12.60 -23.85
N SER A 673 7.82 -12.76 -25.17
CA SER A 673 6.53 -13.04 -25.81
C SER A 673 5.93 -14.37 -25.36
N GLU A 674 6.75 -15.41 -25.17
CA GLU A 674 6.32 -16.71 -24.62
C GLU A 674 5.81 -16.55 -23.16
N MET A 675 6.53 -15.78 -22.36
CA MET A 675 6.17 -15.51 -20.96
C MET A 675 4.87 -14.71 -20.82
N ASP A 676 4.63 -13.71 -21.67
CA ASP A 676 3.39 -12.93 -21.69
C ASP A 676 2.18 -13.80 -22.05
N ASP A 677 2.34 -14.73 -23.00
CA ASP A 677 1.31 -15.70 -23.38
C ASP A 677 1.00 -16.68 -22.22
N TYR A 678 2.02 -17.21 -21.55
CA TYR A 678 1.81 -18.04 -20.36
C TYR A 678 1.12 -17.27 -19.23
N LYS A 679 1.51 -16.01 -18.98
CA LYS A 679 0.89 -15.16 -17.96
C LYS A 679 -0.60 -14.98 -18.24
N SER A 680 -0.96 -14.65 -19.48
CA SER A 680 -2.36 -14.52 -19.90
C SER A 680 -3.16 -15.81 -19.67
N LYS A 681 -2.59 -16.97 -20.02
CA LYS A 681 -3.21 -18.29 -19.80
C LYS A 681 -3.36 -18.65 -18.32
N ILE A 682 -2.37 -18.31 -17.49
CA ILE A 682 -2.39 -18.52 -16.04
C ILE A 682 -3.52 -17.71 -15.41
N ASP A 683 -3.65 -16.44 -15.78
CA ASP A 683 -4.68 -15.53 -15.26
C ASP A 683 -6.08 -15.97 -15.69
N ALA A 684 -6.24 -16.42 -16.95
CA ALA A 684 -7.51 -16.96 -17.45
C ALA A 684 -7.93 -18.26 -16.75
N ASP A 685 -7.00 -19.20 -16.57
CA ASP A 685 -7.27 -20.45 -15.85
C ASP A 685 -7.60 -20.18 -14.37
N LYS A 686 -6.91 -19.22 -13.75
CA LYS A 686 -7.16 -18.81 -12.36
C LYS A 686 -8.57 -18.24 -12.19
N ALA A 687 -8.97 -17.30 -13.04
CA ALA A 687 -10.33 -16.73 -13.00
C ALA A 687 -11.41 -17.81 -13.18
N THR A 688 -11.16 -18.80 -14.04
CA THR A 688 -12.07 -19.93 -14.26
C THR A 688 -12.19 -20.80 -13.01
N LEU A 689 -11.07 -21.11 -12.34
CA LEU A 689 -11.08 -21.87 -11.09
C LEU A 689 -11.78 -21.14 -9.96
N GLU A 690 -11.56 -19.83 -9.81
CA GLU A 690 -12.23 -18.99 -8.81
C GLU A 690 -13.75 -18.95 -9.03
N HIS A 691 -14.19 -18.89 -10.30
CA HIS A 691 -15.61 -18.95 -10.63
C HIS A 691 -16.22 -20.31 -10.28
N MET A 692 -15.55 -21.42 -10.65
CA MET A 692 -15.98 -22.77 -10.28
C MET A 692 -16.04 -22.92 -8.75
N GLU A 693 -15.02 -22.50 -8.00
CA GLU A 693 -15.02 -22.57 -6.54
C GLU A 693 -16.17 -21.77 -5.89
N SER A 694 -16.49 -20.59 -6.45
CA SER A 694 -17.64 -19.78 -6.05
C SER A 694 -18.96 -20.51 -6.27
N ASP A 695 -19.14 -21.13 -7.44
CA ASP A 695 -20.34 -21.90 -7.76
C ASP A 695 -20.52 -23.11 -6.82
N ASN A 696 -19.41 -23.76 -6.42
CA ASN A 696 -19.43 -24.85 -5.41
C ASN A 696 -19.96 -24.34 -4.08
N GLY A 697 -19.47 -23.18 -3.65
CA GLY A 697 -19.86 -22.53 -2.40
C GLY A 697 -21.33 -22.11 -2.39
N ALA A 698 -21.90 -21.84 -3.56
CA ALA A 698 -23.32 -21.56 -3.78
C ALA A 698 -24.19 -22.83 -3.88
N GLY A 699 -23.60 -24.03 -3.81
CA GLY A 699 -24.31 -25.31 -3.91
C GLY A 699 -24.63 -25.75 -5.33
N VAL A 700 -24.02 -25.12 -6.34
CA VAL A 700 -24.10 -25.56 -7.74
C VAL A 700 -23.14 -26.74 -7.93
N GLN A 701 -23.63 -27.82 -8.53
CA GLN A 701 -22.82 -29.01 -8.77
C GLN A 701 -21.81 -28.74 -9.89
N ILE A 702 -20.52 -28.86 -9.58
CA ILE A 702 -19.41 -28.67 -10.53
C ILE A 702 -19.02 -29.99 -11.16
N ASP A 703 -18.68 -29.96 -12.45
CA ASP A 703 -17.99 -31.05 -13.12
C ASP A 703 -16.56 -31.18 -12.58
N GLN A 704 -16.36 -32.20 -11.74
CA GLN A 704 -15.08 -32.47 -11.08
C GLN A 704 -13.96 -32.80 -12.08
N ASP A 705 -14.28 -33.38 -13.24
CA ASP A 705 -13.30 -33.71 -14.27
C ASP A 705 -12.86 -32.45 -15.01
N GLU A 706 -13.78 -31.51 -15.24
CA GLU A 706 -13.47 -30.21 -15.83
C GLU A 706 -12.60 -29.37 -14.89
N TYR A 707 -12.95 -29.31 -13.60
CA TYR A 707 -12.17 -28.61 -12.58
C TYR A 707 -10.71 -29.11 -12.53
N GLU A 708 -10.49 -30.43 -12.46
CA GLU A 708 -9.15 -31.00 -12.38
C GLU A 708 -8.36 -30.82 -13.70
N ARG A 709 -9.03 -30.77 -14.85
CA ARG A 709 -8.40 -30.42 -16.14
C ARG A 709 -7.90 -28.99 -16.17
N VAL A 710 -8.72 -28.01 -15.74
CA VAL A 710 -8.33 -26.59 -15.69
C VAL A 710 -7.20 -26.39 -14.70
N ARG A 711 -7.30 -26.98 -13.51
CA ARG A 711 -6.24 -26.94 -12.49
C ARG A 711 -4.92 -27.56 -12.97
N SER A 712 -5.00 -28.70 -13.65
CA SER A 712 -3.82 -29.34 -14.25
C SER A 712 -3.19 -28.49 -15.35
N ARG A 713 -3.99 -27.79 -16.15
CA ARG A 713 -3.52 -26.85 -17.19
C ARG A 713 -2.83 -25.64 -16.57
N HIS A 714 -3.44 -25.02 -15.56
CA HIS A 714 -2.85 -23.92 -14.78
C HIS A 714 -1.47 -24.31 -14.22
N ASN A 715 -1.39 -25.47 -13.56
CA ASN A 715 -0.13 -25.95 -12.97
C ASN A 715 0.95 -26.32 -14.00
N ARG A 716 0.58 -26.62 -15.25
CA ARG A 716 1.55 -26.80 -16.34
C ARG A 716 2.07 -25.44 -16.80
N ASN A 717 1.17 -24.51 -17.12
CA ASN A 717 1.54 -23.16 -17.56
C ASN A 717 2.45 -22.45 -16.53
N VAL A 718 2.17 -22.59 -15.23
CA VAL A 718 3.03 -22.05 -14.16
C VAL A 718 4.42 -22.68 -14.17
N ARG A 719 4.54 -23.98 -14.43
CA ARG A 719 5.84 -24.66 -14.51
C ARG A 719 6.65 -24.19 -15.71
N ASP A 720 6.00 -24.08 -16.85
CA ASP A 720 6.65 -23.68 -18.11
C ASP A 720 7.08 -22.20 -18.02
N PHE A 721 6.24 -21.33 -17.45
CA PHE A 721 6.61 -19.94 -17.14
C PHE A 721 7.83 -19.82 -16.22
N ASN A 722 7.92 -20.66 -15.17
CA ASN A 722 9.08 -20.67 -14.27
C ASN A 722 10.35 -21.23 -14.94
N ALA A 723 10.21 -22.17 -15.88
CA ALA A 723 11.32 -22.68 -16.67
C ALA A 723 11.86 -21.59 -17.60
N ASP A 724 10.97 -20.81 -18.22
CA ASP A 724 11.34 -19.71 -19.10
C ASP A 724 11.97 -18.53 -18.35
N ILE A 725 11.54 -18.21 -17.13
CA ILE A 725 12.27 -17.27 -16.26
C ILE A 725 13.72 -17.72 -16.06
N SER A 726 13.93 -19.01 -15.80
CA SER A 726 15.27 -19.56 -15.55
C SER A 726 16.14 -19.47 -16.80
N ARG A 727 15.57 -19.76 -17.97
CA ARG A 727 16.22 -19.60 -19.28
C ARG A 727 16.56 -18.13 -19.56
N GLY A 728 15.67 -17.21 -19.22
CA GLY A 728 15.87 -15.77 -19.37
C GLY A 728 17.01 -15.24 -18.51
N HIS A 729 17.12 -15.70 -17.27
CA HIS A 729 18.25 -15.36 -16.40
C HIS A 729 19.59 -15.82 -16.98
N SER A 730 19.66 -17.03 -17.54
CA SER A 730 20.88 -17.54 -18.19
C SER A 730 21.26 -16.72 -19.42
N LEU A 731 20.30 -16.40 -20.30
CA LEU A 731 20.54 -15.60 -21.50
C LEU A 731 20.94 -14.15 -21.16
N HIS A 732 20.32 -13.55 -20.14
CA HIS A 732 20.68 -12.21 -19.67
C HIS A 732 22.09 -12.17 -19.08
N SER A 733 22.49 -13.20 -18.32
CA SER A 733 23.86 -13.30 -17.80
C SER A 733 24.87 -13.38 -18.94
N GLU A 734 24.60 -14.18 -19.97
CA GLU A 734 25.46 -14.27 -21.16
C GLU A 734 25.55 -12.93 -21.91
N TYR A 735 24.43 -12.21 -22.00
CA TYR A 735 24.36 -10.89 -22.62
C TYR A 735 25.22 -9.85 -21.87
N GLU A 736 25.11 -9.78 -20.52
CA GLU A 736 25.90 -8.87 -19.69
C GLU A 736 27.40 -9.16 -19.77
N ASP A 737 27.79 -10.44 -19.69
CA ASP A 737 29.19 -10.86 -19.80
C ASP A 737 29.79 -10.46 -21.16
N LEU A 738 29.05 -10.71 -22.25
CA LEU A 738 29.47 -10.37 -23.59
C LEU A 738 29.51 -8.84 -23.83
N LEU A 739 28.56 -8.09 -23.25
CA LEU A 739 28.53 -6.64 -23.32
C LEU A 739 29.74 -6.03 -22.61
N GLY A 740 30.09 -6.53 -21.42
CA GLY A 740 31.28 -6.13 -20.68
C GLY A 740 32.59 -6.43 -21.43
N GLU A 741 32.70 -7.62 -22.03
CA GLU A 741 33.85 -8.00 -22.85
C GLU A 741 33.96 -7.08 -24.08
N THR A 742 32.83 -6.79 -24.74
CA THR A 742 32.78 -5.92 -25.93
C THR A 742 33.18 -4.49 -25.59
N ASN A 743 32.69 -3.95 -24.47
CA ASN A 743 33.07 -2.62 -24.01
C ASN A 743 34.57 -2.52 -23.72
N THR A 744 35.14 -3.55 -23.08
CA THR A 744 36.59 -3.63 -22.84
C THR A 744 37.38 -3.66 -24.16
N LYS A 745 36.91 -4.40 -25.16
CA LYS A 745 37.51 -4.43 -26.51
C LYS A 745 37.42 -3.06 -27.20
N ILE A 746 36.29 -2.38 -27.09
CA ILE A 746 36.08 -1.02 -27.64
C ILE A 746 37.02 -0.01 -26.96
N ASP A 747 37.16 -0.06 -25.63
CA ASP A 747 38.07 0.81 -24.89
C ASP A 747 39.54 0.59 -25.29
N ASN A 748 39.93 -0.67 -25.48
CA ASN A 748 41.27 -1.01 -25.98
C ASN A 748 41.48 -0.52 -27.41
N LEU A 749 40.47 -0.65 -28.28
CA LEU A 749 40.50 -0.11 -29.64
C LEU A 749 40.66 1.42 -29.62
N ASN A 750 39.89 2.12 -28.79
CA ASN A 750 39.97 3.57 -28.64
C ASN A 750 41.35 4.02 -28.15
N LYS A 751 41.95 3.31 -27.19
CA LYS A 751 43.32 3.56 -26.71
C LYS A 751 44.35 3.37 -27.82
N MET A 752 44.21 2.32 -28.64
CA MET A 752 45.15 2.02 -29.74
C MET A 752 45.03 3.02 -30.89
N VAL A 753 43.81 3.45 -31.22
CA VAL A 753 43.55 4.46 -32.26
C VAL A 753 44.04 5.85 -31.83
N ASN A 754 43.84 6.22 -30.56
CA ASN A 754 44.32 7.51 -30.02
C ASN A 754 45.84 7.57 -29.79
N ALA A 755 46.53 6.43 -29.82
CA ALA A 755 47.98 6.33 -29.68
C ALA A 755 48.74 6.32 -31.03
N GLN A 756 48.00 6.29 -32.15
CA GLN A 756 48.50 6.55 -33.51
C GLN A 756 48.46 8.05 -33.80
#